data_AF-A0A8J6SDF3-F1
#
_entry.id   AF-A0A8J6SDF3-F1
#
_cell.length_a   1.000
_cell.length_b   1.000
_cell.length_c   1.000
_cell.angle_alpha   90.00
_cell.angle_beta   90.00
_cell.angle_gamma   90.00
#
_symmetry.space_group_name_H-M   'P 1'
#
loop_
_entity.id
_entity.type
_entity.pdbx_description
1 polymer ?
#
loop_
_entity_poly.entity_id
_entity_poly.type
_entity_poly.pdbx_seq_one_letter_code
_entity_poly.pdbx_strand_id
1 'polypeptide(L)'
;MESHNFSNQQQEQIYRRLKFLVGPGAAAFYRDACRLMEMEPLLESTTHLVGHLLREIESSLRAVLKHIWELSEQSSKKKKASNENTHEAQIRTVLQALEIPEASIVAQTWLSLSGKNSEYGLHTRAHRNDLSQPRSVDQEFRQFWGDIQAVLDQLLDRFETRYSDIRGKLDELLSKPEPGDEDLKMLRLHIPNSLTGLGYFFEQLQFPGWLKKLREKGFFENPPEPEVNFEGGGKRFFRWPQSRYLAQMASHEPETVLDIALKILETRTKNVIVHEDLAQAALAMPPELAARWVEKETEWLREQGYLDDYLADKLCELVNYLTHENQVDTALSLLRELLAVLPASQSSSSLGEPSTRLNEYYYNELLQNNVPKLREVAGEGTFKMLCDLLEEAVRLSASPDYSHHWRASIKDNPNGIRELLISAVRDATEHLAENNPVAVRTLVPVLESYNRTIFQRLSLHLLYRFPNESQELIEERLTNCERFQNQGELYEYKLLMKEQFSNLSSEAQETIFTWIAEGAIDKPSLSTADRALYIKSWQRGWLAILSDYLTEQLQQQYEQLVSELGPVEPLEPVGGIRLLKVSRSPKTSAELASMSMTELLAFLKQWQPSGNLLEPSRNGLGWELFQVITQNPETFVRESEQFKELDTEYKRWFLCGLRQALTTHQQRQGFPWFEILEFCSWILAQQHQTSECEVPNSAIDREWNQTCEAVIDVITEGLQATAENQIPLELRTQVWTILEQLTDDPRVTPGFEAQYRRCATFQI
;
A
#
# COMPACT_ATOMS: atom_id res chain seq x y z
N MET A 1 -12.41 1.62 -23.07
CA MET A 1 -13.54 0.79 -23.52
C MET A 1 -14.34 0.50 -22.28
N GLU A 2 -15.54 1.05 -22.25
CA GLU A 2 -16.33 1.19 -21.04
C GLU A 2 -16.60 -0.16 -20.38
N SER A 3 -16.73 -0.20 -19.06
CA SER A 3 -17.45 -1.27 -18.38
C SER A 3 -18.91 -1.08 -18.79
N HIS A 4 -19.24 -1.45 -20.03
CA HIS A 4 -20.60 -1.32 -20.53
C HIS A 4 -21.49 -2.13 -19.59
N ASN A 5 -22.25 -1.39 -18.78
CA ASN A 5 -23.51 -1.85 -18.27
C ASN A 5 -24.30 -2.32 -19.48
N PHE A 6 -24.78 -3.57 -19.44
CA PHE A 6 -25.66 -4.10 -20.47
C PHE A 6 -26.71 -3.07 -20.87
N SER A 7 -27.01 -2.92 -22.16
CA SER A 7 -27.93 -1.87 -22.64
C SER A 7 -29.33 -1.95 -22.03
N ASN A 8 -29.70 -3.09 -21.43
CA ASN A 8 -30.93 -3.26 -20.70
C ASN A 8 -30.83 -4.35 -19.61
N GLN A 9 -31.82 -4.36 -18.72
CA GLN A 9 -31.92 -5.31 -17.62
C GLN A 9 -32.07 -6.77 -18.08
N GLN A 10 -32.70 -7.02 -19.22
CA GLN A 10 -32.88 -8.38 -19.76
C GLN A 10 -31.53 -9.01 -20.11
N GLN A 11 -30.64 -8.25 -20.76
CA GLN A 11 -29.29 -8.71 -21.07
C GLN A 11 -28.48 -9.03 -19.81
N GLU A 12 -28.54 -8.17 -18.80
CA GLU A 12 -27.87 -8.43 -17.53
C GLU A 12 -28.39 -9.71 -16.87
N GLN A 13 -29.71 -9.92 -16.89
CA GLN A 13 -30.35 -11.13 -16.35
C GLN A 13 -29.93 -12.39 -17.10
N ILE A 14 -29.94 -12.38 -18.45
CA ILE A 14 -29.48 -13.51 -19.27
C ILE A 14 -28.01 -13.81 -18.97
N TYR A 15 -27.15 -12.79 -18.92
CA TYR A 15 -25.74 -12.96 -18.58
C TYR A 15 -25.55 -13.61 -17.20
N ARG A 16 -26.24 -13.11 -16.16
CA ARG A 16 -26.18 -13.68 -14.81
C ARG A 16 -26.63 -15.15 -14.84
N ARG A 17 -27.76 -15.45 -15.47
CA ARG A 17 -28.28 -16.83 -15.58
C ARG A 17 -27.34 -17.76 -16.33
N LEU A 18 -26.78 -17.34 -17.46
CA LEU A 18 -25.76 -18.12 -18.18
C LEU A 18 -24.56 -18.40 -17.28
N LYS A 19 -24.08 -17.39 -16.54
CA LYS A 19 -22.93 -17.53 -15.64
C LYS A 19 -23.18 -18.53 -14.51
N PHE A 20 -24.37 -18.51 -13.91
CA PHE A 20 -24.71 -19.35 -12.76
C PHE A 20 -25.25 -20.73 -13.14
N LEU A 21 -26.01 -20.86 -14.23
CA LEU A 21 -26.67 -22.11 -14.59
C LEU A 21 -25.90 -22.95 -15.60
N VAL A 22 -25.09 -22.32 -16.47
CA VAL A 22 -24.36 -23.00 -17.55
C VAL A 22 -22.84 -22.94 -17.30
N GLY A 23 -22.29 -21.75 -17.13
CA GLY A 23 -20.89 -21.52 -16.81
C GLY A 23 -20.32 -20.21 -17.36
N PRO A 24 -19.11 -19.80 -16.93
CA PRO A 24 -18.52 -18.52 -17.28
C PRO A 24 -18.18 -18.39 -18.76
N GLY A 25 -17.88 -19.51 -19.46
CA GLY A 25 -17.62 -19.50 -20.90
C GLY A 25 -18.82 -19.01 -21.73
N ALA A 26 -20.00 -19.60 -21.50
CA ALA A 26 -21.23 -19.18 -22.18
C ALA A 26 -21.61 -17.73 -21.83
N ALA A 27 -21.40 -17.32 -20.58
CA ALA A 27 -21.63 -15.95 -20.15
C ALA A 27 -20.66 -14.95 -20.83
N ALA A 28 -19.40 -15.32 -20.99
CA ALA A 28 -18.40 -14.50 -21.68
C ALA A 28 -18.77 -14.32 -23.16
N PHE A 29 -19.13 -15.40 -23.86
CA PHE A 29 -19.60 -15.31 -25.25
C PHE A 29 -20.83 -14.41 -25.40
N TYR A 30 -21.76 -14.46 -24.44
CA TYR A 30 -22.95 -13.61 -24.46
C TYR A 30 -22.60 -12.14 -24.22
N ARG A 31 -21.74 -11.85 -23.23
CA ARG A 31 -21.25 -10.50 -22.95
C ARG A 31 -20.54 -9.89 -24.17
N ASP A 32 -19.70 -10.67 -24.84
CA ASP A 32 -19.00 -10.20 -26.04
C ASP A 32 -19.96 -10.00 -27.23
N ALA A 33 -21.01 -10.83 -27.35
CA ALA A 33 -22.06 -10.62 -28.35
C ALA A 33 -22.84 -9.31 -28.09
N CYS A 34 -23.20 -9.01 -26.83
CA CYS A 34 -23.80 -7.71 -26.45
C CYS A 34 -22.88 -6.55 -26.82
N ARG A 35 -21.59 -6.62 -26.45
CA ARG A 35 -20.59 -5.58 -26.78
C ARG A 35 -20.47 -5.33 -28.28
N LEU A 36 -20.42 -6.39 -29.08
CA LEU A 36 -20.34 -6.27 -30.54
C LEU A 36 -21.57 -5.61 -31.16
N MET A 37 -22.75 -5.76 -30.54
CA MET A 37 -24.00 -5.14 -30.99
C MET A 37 -24.13 -3.66 -30.58
N GLU A 38 -23.37 -3.23 -29.58
CA GLU A 38 -23.39 -1.88 -29.01
C GLU A 38 -22.16 -1.04 -29.40
N MET A 39 -21.18 -1.64 -30.07
CA MET A 39 -19.94 -0.97 -30.47
C MET A 39 -20.18 0.17 -31.49
N GLU A 40 -19.56 1.33 -31.25
CA GLU A 40 -19.57 2.46 -32.19
C GLU A 40 -18.14 2.90 -32.57
N PRO A 41 -17.75 2.86 -33.87
CA PRO A 41 -18.49 2.26 -34.99
C PRO A 41 -18.50 0.73 -34.91
N LEU A 42 -19.54 0.11 -35.48
CA LEU A 42 -19.63 -1.36 -35.59
C LEU A 42 -18.48 -1.91 -36.45
N LEU A 43 -18.02 -3.12 -36.10
CA LEU A 43 -17.14 -3.88 -36.98
C LEU A 43 -17.91 -4.35 -38.23
N GLU A 44 -17.26 -4.32 -39.39
CA GLU A 44 -17.86 -4.80 -40.65
C GLU A 44 -18.34 -6.25 -40.55
N SER A 45 -17.72 -7.07 -39.70
CA SER A 45 -18.00 -8.49 -39.50
C SER A 45 -18.90 -8.79 -38.29
N THR A 46 -19.50 -7.80 -37.62
CA THR A 46 -20.28 -7.98 -36.38
C THR A 46 -21.30 -9.12 -36.46
N THR A 47 -22.08 -9.21 -37.55
CA THR A 47 -23.10 -10.26 -37.71
C THR A 47 -22.54 -11.68 -37.67
N HIS A 48 -21.33 -11.87 -38.22
CA HIS A 48 -20.66 -13.17 -38.28
C HIS A 48 -20.10 -13.57 -36.93
N LEU A 49 -19.45 -12.62 -36.25
CA LEU A 49 -18.91 -12.82 -34.91
C LEU A 49 -20.02 -13.14 -33.90
N VAL A 50 -21.09 -12.35 -33.88
CA VAL A 50 -22.26 -12.60 -33.03
C VAL A 50 -22.89 -13.96 -33.37
N GLY A 51 -23.02 -14.31 -34.65
CA GLY A 51 -23.51 -15.62 -35.06
C GLY A 51 -22.67 -16.80 -34.53
N HIS A 52 -21.34 -16.67 -34.53
CA HIS A 52 -20.43 -17.67 -33.96
C HIS A 52 -20.57 -17.77 -32.43
N LEU A 53 -20.60 -16.65 -31.73
CA LEU A 53 -20.78 -16.63 -30.27
C LEU A 53 -22.11 -17.27 -29.86
N LEU A 54 -23.20 -16.97 -30.58
CA LEU A 54 -24.51 -17.58 -30.34
C LEU A 54 -24.53 -19.10 -30.58
N ARG A 55 -23.73 -19.63 -31.52
CA ARG A 55 -23.57 -21.07 -31.71
C ARG A 55 -22.93 -21.75 -30.52
N GLU A 56 -21.89 -21.15 -29.95
CA GLU A 56 -21.21 -21.70 -28.77
C GLU A 56 -22.11 -21.65 -27.53
N ILE A 57 -22.89 -20.57 -27.37
CA ILE A 57 -23.88 -20.43 -26.29
C ILE A 57 -24.98 -21.50 -26.44
N GLU A 58 -25.58 -21.65 -27.62
CA GLU A 58 -26.64 -22.65 -27.87
C GLU A 58 -26.13 -24.07 -27.67
N SER A 59 -24.93 -24.38 -28.17
CA SER A 59 -24.29 -25.69 -28.01
C SER A 59 -24.08 -26.02 -26.53
N SER A 60 -23.54 -25.07 -25.75
CA SER A 60 -23.30 -25.21 -24.31
C SER A 60 -24.61 -25.41 -23.54
N LEU A 61 -25.61 -24.58 -23.85
CA LEU A 61 -26.93 -24.65 -23.22
C LEU A 61 -27.61 -25.99 -23.50
N ARG A 62 -27.60 -26.44 -24.76
CA ARG A 62 -28.17 -27.73 -25.16
C ARG A 62 -27.45 -28.91 -24.52
N ALA A 63 -26.12 -28.87 -24.42
CA ALA A 63 -25.35 -29.93 -23.78
C ALA A 63 -25.74 -30.12 -22.30
N VAL A 64 -25.91 -29.02 -21.57
CA VAL A 64 -26.36 -29.04 -20.17
C VAL A 64 -27.81 -29.50 -20.06
N LEU A 65 -28.71 -28.89 -20.82
CA LEU A 65 -30.16 -29.13 -20.70
C LEU A 65 -30.59 -30.52 -21.17
N LYS A 66 -29.93 -31.08 -22.19
CA LYS A 66 -30.22 -32.44 -22.68
C LYS A 66 -30.09 -33.45 -21.54
N HIS A 67 -29.11 -33.27 -20.67
CA HIS A 67 -28.87 -34.24 -19.63
C HIS A 67 -29.87 -34.17 -18.47
N ILE A 68 -30.41 -32.99 -18.15
CA ILE A 68 -31.49 -32.86 -17.16
C ILE A 68 -32.68 -33.73 -17.56
N TRP A 69 -32.98 -33.77 -18.85
CA TRP A 69 -33.99 -34.68 -19.39
C TRP A 69 -33.61 -36.15 -19.16
N GLU A 70 -32.39 -36.55 -19.54
CA GLU A 70 -31.90 -37.92 -19.37
C GLU A 70 -31.94 -38.37 -17.89
N LEU A 71 -31.65 -37.45 -16.95
CA LEU A 71 -31.77 -37.67 -15.51
C LEU A 71 -33.22 -37.86 -15.05
N SER A 72 -34.15 -37.06 -15.58
CA SER A 72 -35.59 -37.16 -15.24
C SER A 72 -36.26 -38.43 -15.79
N GLU A 73 -35.81 -38.97 -16.93
CA GLU A 73 -36.35 -40.19 -17.55
C GLU A 73 -35.77 -41.50 -17.03
N GLN A 74 -34.65 -41.52 -16.30
CA GLN A 74 -34.15 -42.76 -15.66
C GLN A 74 -35.14 -43.31 -14.62
N SER A 75 -36.10 -42.51 -14.15
CA SER A 75 -37.28 -42.92 -13.36
C SER A 75 -38.36 -43.70 -14.15
N SER A 76 -38.33 -43.64 -15.50
CA SER A 76 -39.47 -43.97 -16.36
C SER A 76 -39.04 -44.80 -17.59
N LYS A 77 -38.88 -46.12 -17.41
CA LYS A 77 -38.80 -47.19 -18.44
C LYS A 77 -38.19 -46.83 -19.82
N LYS A 78 -36.97 -47.38 -20.05
CA LYS A 78 -36.30 -47.60 -21.35
C LYS A 78 -37.28 -47.81 -22.53
N LYS A 79 -37.40 -46.82 -23.41
CA LYS A 79 -37.73 -47.05 -24.82
C LYS A 79 -36.48 -46.80 -25.66
N LYS A 80 -36.10 -47.81 -26.45
CA LYS A 80 -35.04 -47.71 -27.46
C LYS A 80 -35.44 -46.65 -28.50
N ALA A 81 -34.64 -45.60 -28.65
CA ALA A 81 -34.79 -44.63 -29.71
C ALA A 81 -33.73 -44.89 -30.80
N SER A 82 -34.19 -45.27 -31.99
CA SER A 82 -33.43 -45.12 -33.23
C SER A 82 -33.82 -43.78 -33.85
N ASN A 83 -32.82 -42.91 -34.11
CA ASN A 83 -32.86 -41.52 -34.64
C ASN A 83 -32.68 -40.34 -33.66
N GLU A 84 -31.93 -40.49 -32.56
CA GLU A 84 -31.65 -39.40 -31.59
C GLU A 84 -30.62 -38.32 -32.02
N ASN A 85 -30.06 -38.39 -33.24
CA ASN A 85 -28.87 -37.59 -33.61
C ASN A 85 -29.12 -36.30 -34.40
N THR A 86 -30.37 -35.91 -34.70
CA THR A 86 -30.63 -34.62 -35.36
C THR A 86 -30.73 -33.47 -34.35
N HIS A 87 -30.16 -32.31 -34.67
CA HIS A 87 -30.18 -31.10 -33.82
C HIS A 87 -31.61 -30.74 -33.38
N GLU A 88 -32.55 -30.78 -34.33
CA GLU A 88 -33.97 -30.53 -34.06
C GLU A 88 -34.58 -31.50 -33.04
N ALA A 89 -34.25 -32.80 -33.12
CA ALA A 89 -34.74 -33.80 -32.17
C ALA A 89 -34.26 -33.51 -30.75
N GLN A 90 -33.00 -33.09 -30.60
CA GLN A 90 -32.45 -32.70 -29.30
C GLN A 90 -33.14 -31.47 -28.71
N ILE A 91 -33.48 -30.47 -29.54
CA ILE A 91 -34.24 -29.30 -29.10
C ILE A 91 -35.63 -29.72 -28.59
N ARG A 92 -36.35 -30.57 -29.32
CA ARG A 92 -37.67 -31.07 -28.89
C ARG A 92 -37.61 -31.81 -27.56
N THR A 93 -36.60 -32.64 -27.37
CA THR A 93 -36.34 -33.34 -26.10
C THR A 93 -36.15 -32.35 -24.95
N VAL A 94 -35.34 -31.31 -25.15
CA VAL A 94 -35.11 -30.29 -24.10
C VAL A 94 -36.37 -29.47 -23.83
N LEU A 95 -37.13 -29.09 -24.85
CA LEU A 95 -38.40 -28.37 -24.68
C LEU A 95 -39.38 -29.17 -23.82
N GLN A 96 -39.49 -30.49 -24.07
CA GLN A 96 -40.30 -31.38 -23.26
C GLN A 96 -39.80 -31.43 -21.81
N ALA A 97 -38.48 -31.52 -21.61
CA ALA A 97 -37.86 -31.52 -20.30
C ALA A 97 -38.12 -30.23 -19.52
N LEU A 98 -38.10 -29.08 -20.19
CA LEU A 98 -38.36 -27.78 -19.57
C LEU A 98 -39.85 -27.44 -19.47
N GLU A 99 -40.73 -28.35 -19.88
CA GLU A 99 -42.19 -28.17 -19.93
C GLU A 99 -42.60 -26.94 -20.76
N ILE A 100 -41.84 -26.65 -21.82
CA ILE A 100 -42.12 -25.56 -22.75
C ILE A 100 -42.98 -26.15 -23.89
N PRO A 101 -44.21 -25.66 -24.11
CA PRO A 101 -45.06 -26.15 -25.19
C PRO A 101 -44.41 -25.93 -26.55
N GLU A 102 -44.37 -26.96 -27.40
CA GLU A 102 -43.81 -26.84 -28.76
C GLU A 102 -44.51 -25.78 -29.60
N ALA A 103 -45.79 -25.50 -29.34
CA ALA A 103 -46.56 -24.47 -30.04
C ALA A 103 -46.23 -23.03 -29.58
N SER A 104 -45.41 -22.86 -28.54
CA SER A 104 -45.00 -21.53 -28.07
C SER A 104 -44.08 -20.85 -29.08
N ILE A 105 -44.11 -19.52 -29.11
CA ILE A 105 -43.28 -18.71 -30.01
C ILE A 105 -41.80 -19.05 -29.81
N VAL A 106 -41.34 -19.12 -28.56
CA VAL A 106 -39.94 -19.45 -28.22
C VAL A 106 -39.54 -20.86 -28.69
N ALA A 107 -40.41 -21.86 -28.53
CA ALA A 107 -40.12 -23.21 -29.01
C ALA A 107 -39.96 -23.25 -30.54
N GLN A 108 -40.87 -22.57 -31.27
CA GLN A 108 -40.79 -22.47 -32.72
C GLN A 108 -39.55 -21.69 -33.18
N THR A 109 -39.22 -20.59 -32.49
CA THR A 109 -38.01 -19.80 -32.74
C THR A 109 -36.75 -20.63 -32.50
N TRP A 110 -36.67 -21.41 -31.41
CA TRP A 110 -35.50 -22.24 -31.15
C TRP A 110 -35.36 -23.37 -32.18
N LEU A 111 -36.47 -24.03 -32.54
CA LEU A 111 -36.49 -25.06 -33.58
C LEU A 111 -36.03 -24.51 -34.94
N SER A 112 -36.40 -23.27 -35.29
CA SER A 112 -35.98 -22.64 -36.55
C SER A 112 -34.48 -22.35 -36.61
N LEU A 113 -33.77 -22.32 -35.47
CA LEU A 113 -32.30 -22.24 -35.43
C LEU A 113 -31.63 -23.55 -35.88
N SER A 114 -32.33 -24.67 -35.80
CA SER A 114 -31.85 -25.99 -36.20
C SER A 114 -32.19 -26.29 -37.67
N GLY A 115 -31.17 -26.44 -38.52
CA GLY A 115 -31.36 -26.83 -39.92
C GLY A 115 -30.34 -26.23 -40.87
N LYS A 116 -29.77 -27.06 -41.77
CA LYS A 116 -28.78 -26.63 -42.76
C LYS A 116 -29.34 -25.65 -43.81
N ASN A 117 -30.67 -25.60 -43.97
CA ASN A 117 -31.36 -24.79 -44.98
C ASN A 117 -32.31 -23.74 -44.36
N SER A 118 -32.20 -23.45 -43.06
CA SER A 118 -32.99 -22.40 -42.41
C SER A 118 -32.30 -21.04 -42.57
N GLU A 119 -33.05 -20.03 -43.02
CA GLU A 119 -32.60 -18.62 -43.04
C GLU A 119 -32.40 -18.05 -41.62
N TYR A 120 -33.07 -18.64 -40.62
CA TYR A 120 -32.89 -18.37 -39.19
C TYR A 120 -31.78 -19.23 -38.55
N GLY A 121 -31.17 -20.14 -39.32
CA GLY A 121 -30.16 -21.07 -38.82
C GLY A 121 -28.90 -20.36 -38.35
N LEU A 122 -28.43 -20.70 -37.13
CA LEU A 122 -27.18 -20.16 -36.58
C LEU A 122 -25.97 -20.45 -37.48
N HIS A 123 -25.98 -21.58 -38.19
CA HIS A 123 -24.96 -21.91 -39.18
C HIS A 123 -24.92 -20.90 -40.33
N THR A 124 -26.07 -20.57 -40.90
CA THR A 124 -26.23 -19.60 -41.98
C THR A 124 -25.83 -18.19 -41.54
N ARG A 125 -25.99 -17.84 -40.26
CA ARG A 125 -25.64 -16.51 -39.71
C ARG A 125 -24.17 -16.38 -39.32
N ALA A 126 -23.52 -17.48 -38.91
CA ALA A 126 -22.10 -17.50 -38.58
C ALA A 126 -21.20 -17.48 -39.83
N HIS A 127 -21.67 -18.01 -40.96
CA HIS A 127 -20.89 -18.10 -42.20
C HIS A 127 -21.37 -17.09 -43.26
N ARG A 128 -20.45 -16.60 -44.09
CA ARG A 128 -20.76 -15.73 -45.22
C ARG A 128 -21.40 -16.51 -46.36
N ASN A 129 -22.11 -15.81 -47.24
CA ASN A 129 -22.62 -16.39 -48.47
C ASN A 129 -21.49 -16.47 -49.51
N ASP A 130 -20.96 -17.67 -49.74
CA ASP A 130 -19.89 -17.92 -50.73
C ASP A 130 -18.69 -16.96 -50.60
N LEU A 131 -18.47 -16.11 -51.60
CA LEU A 131 -17.41 -15.10 -51.66
C LEU A 131 -17.93 -13.67 -51.41
N SER A 132 -19.14 -13.53 -50.85
CA SER A 132 -19.76 -12.23 -50.56
C SER A 132 -19.05 -11.49 -49.42
N GLN A 133 -19.28 -10.18 -49.37
CA GLN A 133 -18.92 -9.36 -48.20
C GLN A 133 -19.70 -9.82 -46.94
N PRO A 134 -19.19 -9.51 -45.73
CA PRO A 134 -19.94 -9.69 -44.50
C PRO A 134 -21.28 -8.93 -44.54
N ARG A 135 -22.30 -9.47 -43.86
CA ARG A 135 -23.62 -8.84 -43.74
C ARG A 135 -23.54 -7.70 -42.74
N SER A 136 -24.16 -6.57 -43.08
CA SER A 136 -24.34 -5.45 -42.15
C SER A 136 -25.34 -5.78 -41.05
N VAL A 137 -25.27 -5.04 -39.94
CA VAL A 137 -26.27 -5.10 -38.86
C VAL A 137 -27.52 -4.30 -39.29
N ASP A 138 -28.43 -4.96 -40.00
CA ASP A 138 -29.70 -4.39 -40.46
C ASP A 138 -30.86 -4.66 -39.47
N GLN A 139 -32.06 -4.19 -39.82
CA GLN A 139 -33.25 -4.37 -38.98
C GLN A 139 -33.61 -5.85 -38.80
N GLU A 140 -33.38 -6.67 -39.82
CA GLU A 140 -33.61 -8.12 -39.77
C GLU A 140 -32.70 -8.78 -38.75
N PHE A 141 -31.41 -8.44 -38.75
CA PHE A 141 -30.46 -8.96 -37.77
C PHE A 141 -30.76 -8.48 -36.35
N ARG A 142 -31.22 -7.23 -36.19
CA ARG A 142 -31.65 -6.71 -34.87
C ARG A 142 -32.88 -7.44 -34.33
N GLN A 143 -33.84 -7.79 -35.20
CA GLN A 143 -34.98 -8.63 -34.83
C GLN A 143 -34.52 -10.03 -34.42
N PHE A 144 -33.67 -10.65 -35.22
CA PHE A 144 -33.07 -11.96 -34.90
C PHE A 144 -32.35 -11.93 -33.54
N TRP A 145 -31.56 -10.89 -33.26
CA TRP A 145 -30.90 -10.70 -31.97
C TRP A 145 -31.90 -10.60 -30.81
N GLY A 146 -33.00 -9.87 -30.98
CA GLY A 146 -34.09 -9.80 -30.01
C GLY A 146 -34.74 -11.16 -29.75
N ASP A 147 -35.03 -11.90 -30.81
CA ASP A 147 -35.67 -13.22 -30.74
C ASP A 147 -34.80 -14.24 -30.00
N ILE A 148 -33.48 -14.26 -30.27
CA ILE A 148 -32.54 -15.14 -29.58
C ILE A 148 -32.45 -14.81 -28.08
N GLN A 149 -32.44 -13.52 -27.72
CA GLN A 149 -32.44 -13.12 -26.31
C GLN A 149 -33.72 -13.59 -25.61
N ALA A 150 -34.88 -13.48 -26.25
CA ALA A 150 -36.14 -14.01 -25.72
C ALA A 150 -36.12 -15.54 -25.54
N VAL A 151 -35.49 -16.27 -26.47
CA VAL A 151 -35.29 -17.73 -26.34
C VAL A 151 -34.39 -18.04 -25.15
N LEU A 152 -33.22 -17.38 -25.04
CA LEU A 152 -32.28 -17.60 -23.94
C LEU A 152 -32.92 -17.30 -22.58
N ASP A 153 -33.62 -16.18 -22.46
CA ASP A 153 -34.25 -15.78 -21.20
C ASP A 153 -35.28 -16.80 -20.73
N GLN A 154 -36.20 -17.23 -21.61
CA GLN A 154 -37.21 -18.22 -21.23
C GLN A 154 -36.62 -19.62 -20.97
N LEU A 155 -35.61 -20.05 -21.74
CA LEU A 155 -34.96 -21.34 -21.49
C LEU A 155 -34.24 -21.35 -20.14
N LEU A 156 -33.51 -20.27 -19.82
CA LEU A 156 -32.77 -20.15 -18.57
C LEU A 156 -33.71 -19.99 -17.37
N ASP A 157 -34.82 -19.25 -17.51
CA ASP A 157 -35.88 -19.16 -16.51
C ASP A 157 -36.45 -20.54 -16.14
N ARG A 158 -36.77 -21.33 -17.16
CA ARG A 158 -37.28 -22.69 -16.95
C ARG A 158 -36.22 -23.63 -16.40
N PHE A 159 -34.97 -23.48 -16.84
CA PHE A 159 -33.87 -24.26 -16.30
C PHE A 159 -33.68 -24.00 -14.80
N GLU A 160 -33.74 -22.75 -14.36
CA GLU A 160 -33.60 -22.37 -12.96
C GLU A 160 -34.59 -23.11 -12.05
N THR A 161 -35.84 -23.30 -12.50
CA THR A 161 -36.86 -24.03 -11.73
C THR A 161 -36.63 -25.54 -11.60
N ARG A 162 -35.80 -26.13 -12.48
CA ARG A 162 -35.46 -27.57 -12.49
C ARG A 162 -34.06 -27.87 -11.97
N TYR A 163 -33.37 -26.88 -11.42
CA TYR A 163 -32.01 -27.05 -10.91
C TYR A 163 -31.92 -28.02 -9.71
N SER A 164 -33.02 -28.25 -9.00
CA SER A 164 -33.11 -29.25 -7.94
C SER A 164 -32.72 -30.66 -8.39
N ASP A 165 -32.99 -31.01 -9.65
CA ASP A 165 -32.70 -32.34 -10.19
C ASP A 165 -31.19 -32.55 -10.34
N ILE A 166 -30.47 -31.50 -10.79
CA ILE A 166 -29.01 -31.48 -10.83
C ILE A 166 -28.44 -31.60 -9.43
N ARG A 167 -29.02 -30.87 -8.47
CA ARG A 167 -28.57 -30.92 -7.07
C ARG A 167 -28.70 -32.31 -6.47
N GLY A 168 -29.82 -33.00 -6.69
CA GLY A 168 -30.01 -34.37 -6.21
C GLY A 168 -28.97 -35.34 -6.77
N LYS A 169 -28.51 -35.13 -8.02
CA LYS A 169 -27.44 -35.94 -8.61
C LYS A 169 -26.06 -35.61 -8.06
N LEU A 170 -25.79 -34.33 -7.78
CA LEU A 170 -24.58 -33.92 -7.08
C LEU A 170 -24.52 -34.53 -5.68
N ASP A 171 -25.64 -34.57 -4.95
CA ASP A 171 -25.72 -35.20 -3.63
C ASP A 171 -25.43 -36.73 -3.71
N GLU A 172 -25.87 -37.41 -4.77
CA GLU A 172 -25.51 -38.81 -5.03
C GLU A 172 -23.99 -38.97 -5.24
N LEU A 173 -23.37 -38.10 -6.02
CA LEU A 173 -21.90 -38.12 -6.22
C LEU A 173 -21.16 -37.84 -4.91
N LEU A 174 -21.62 -36.86 -4.14
CA LEU A 174 -21.06 -36.47 -2.85
C LEU A 174 -21.16 -37.57 -1.79
N SER A 175 -22.05 -38.55 -1.96
CA SER A 175 -22.15 -39.72 -1.05
C SER A 175 -21.05 -40.77 -1.29
N LYS A 176 -20.28 -40.68 -2.39
CA LYS A 176 -19.29 -41.68 -2.78
C LYS A 176 -17.89 -41.29 -2.28
N PRO A 177 -17.22 -42.14 -1.47
CA PRO A 177 -15.83 -41.87 -1.04
C PRO A 177 -14.81 -41.86 -2.19
N GLU A 178 -15.05 -42.67 -3.23
CA GLU A 178 -14.21 -42.77 -4.41
C GLU A 178 -15.06 -42.71 -5.68
N PRO A 179 -14.64 -41.98 -6.74
CA PRO A 179 -15.40 -41.91 -7.98
C PRO A 179 -15.09 -43.06 -8.92
N GLY A 180 -16.09 -43.52 -9.66
CA GLY A 180 -15.91 -44.31 -10.88
C GLY A 180 -15.63 -43.45 -12.12
N ASP A 181 -15.23 -44.07 -13.23
CA ASP A 181 -15.01 -43.35 -14.49
C ASP A 181 -16.29 -42.66 -15.02
N GLU A 182 -17.45 -43.29 -14.82
CA GLU A 182 -18.74 -42.71 -15.20
C GLU A 182 -19.11 -41.50 -14.32
N ASP A 183 -18.72 -41.49 -13.05
CA ASP A 183 -18.92 -40.34 -12.15
C ASP A 183 -18.10 -39.12 -12.61
N LEU A 184 -16.85 -39.35 -13.05
CA LEU A 184 -15.99 -38.29 -13.60
C LEU A 184 -16.50 -37.77 -14.94
N LYS A 185 -17.02 -38.66 -15.81
CA LYS A 185 -17.66 -38.25 -17.06
C LYS A 185 -18.89 -37.41 -16.77
N MET A 186 -19.71 -37.81 -15.79
CA MET A 186 -20.86 -37.03 -15.36
C MET A 186 -20.44 -35.64 -14.90
N LEU A 187 -19.45 -35.55 -14.01
CA LEU A 187 -18.98 -34.26 -13.50
C LEU A 187 -18.44 -33.36 -14.62
N ARG A 188 -17.73 -33.91 -15.62
CA ARG A 188 -17.10 -33.13 -16.69
C ARG A 188 -18.06 -32.73 -17.82
N LEU A 189 -18.98 -33.62 -18.20
CA LEU A 189 -19.82 -33.45 -19.39
C LEU A 189 -21.24 -33.00 -19.07
N HIS A 190 -21.70 -33.20 -17.84
CA HIS A 190 -23.12 -33.09 -17.51
C HIS A 190 -23.41 -32.12 -16.37
N ILE A 191 -22.44 -31.86 -15.48
CA ILE A 191 -22.58 -30.83 -14.48
C ILE A 191 -22.11 -29.49 -15.06
N PRO A 192 -22.92 -28.42 -14.98
CA PRO A 192 -22.51 -27.10 -15.41
C PRO A 192 -21.22 -26.65 -14.73
N ASN A 193 -20.28 -26.11 -15.52
CA ASN A 193 -19.07 -25.50 -15.01
C ASN A 193 -19.38 -24.11 -14.42
N SER A 194 -20.22 -24.07 -13.39
CA SER A 194 -20.69 -22.87 -12.73
C SER A 194 -20.55 -23.00 -11.21
N LEU A 195 -20.67 -21.87 -10.50
CA LEU A 195 -20.66 -21.87 -9.03
C LEU A 195 -21.82 -22.70 -8.45
N THR A 196 -22.99 -22.69 -9.10
CA THR A 196 -24.16 -23.44 -8.63
C THR A 196 -24.01 -24.95 -8.87
N GLY A 197 -23.23 -25.36 -9.88
CA GLY A 197 -23.03 -26.75 -10.25
C GLY A 197 -21.74 -27.31 -9.63
N LEU A 198 -20.63 -27.14 -10.34
CA LEU A 198 -19.32 -27.55 -9.84
C LEU A 198 -18.93 -26.87 -8.52
N GLY A 199 -19.32 -25.61 -8.31
CA GLY A 199 -19.02 -24.95 -7.04
C GLY A 199 -19.67 -25.62 -5.84
N TYR A 200 -20.97 -25.94 -5.94
CA TYR A 200 -21.67 -26.72 -4.92
C TYR A 200 -20.98 -28.07 -4.67
N PHE A 201 -20.61 -28.79 -5.74
CA PHE A 201 -19.93 -30.08 -5.62
C PHE A 201 -18.61 -29.96 -4.84
N PHE A 202 -17.70 -29.07 -5.26
CA PHE A 202 -16.39 -28.94 -4.62
C PHE A 202 -16.47 -28.37 -3.20
N GLU A 203 -17.40 -27.46 -2.91
CA GLU A 203 -17.58 -26.90 -1.56
C GLU A 203 -18.09 -27.93 -0.54
N GLN A 204 -18.81 -28.96 -0.99
CA GLN A 204 -19.37 -30.01 -0.14
C GLN A 204 -18.56 -31.32 -0.17
N LEU A 205 -17.61 -31.47 -1.08
CA LEU A 205 -16.84 -32.70 -1.23
C LEU A 205 -15.85 -32.87 -0.07
N GLN A 206 -16.07 -33.90 0.75
CA GLN A 206 -15.25 -34.17 1.94
C GLN A 206 -14.28 -35.35 1.77
N PHE A 207 -14.33 -36.05 0.63
CA PHE A 207 -13.62 -37.31 0.47
C PHE A 207 -12.29 -37.15 -0.30
N PRO A 208 -11.15 -37.58 0.25
CA PRO A 208 -9.84 -37.47 -0.40
C PRO A 208 -9.69 -38.40 -1.62
N GLY A 209 -10.46 -39.50 -1.70
CA GLY A 209 -10.39 -40.49 -2.78
C GLY A 209 -10.68 -39.93 -4.18
N TRP A 210 -11.23 -38.72 -4.28
CA TRP A 210 -11.47 -38.01 -5.53
C TRP A 210 -10.25 -37.27 -6.08
N LEU A 211 -9.29 -36.86 -5.24
CA LEU A 211 -8.19 -35.96 -5.62
C LEU A 211 -7.41 -36.44 -6.84
N LYS A 212 -6.88 -37.66 -6.79
CA LYS A 212 -6.03 -38.21 -7.85
C LYS A 212 -6.77 -38.30 -9.19
N LYS A 213 -8.02 -38.75 -9.15
CA LYS A 213 -8.85 -38.91 -10.36
C LYS A 213 -9.28 -37.57 -10.94
N LEU A 214 -9.58 -36.58 -10.10
CA LEU A 214 -9.88 -35.21 -10.54
C LEU A 214 -8.64 -34.54 -11.16
N ARG A 215 -7.45 -34.77 -10.59
CA ARG A 215 -6.16 -34.34 -11.16
C ARG A 215 -5.93 -34.95 -12.55
N GLU A 216 -6.06 -36.26 -12.70
CA GLU A 216 -5.87 -36.96 -13.98
C GLU A 216 -6.86 -36.52 -15.08
N LYS A 217 -8.03 -35.99 -14.69
CA LYS A 217 -9.03 -35.47 -15.63
C LYS A 217 -8.92 -33.96 -15.90
N GLY A 218 -7.93 -33.28 -15.32
CA GLY A 218 -7.60 -31.87 -15.61
C GLY A 218 -8.47 -30.84 -14.87
N PHE A 219 -9.14 -31.20 -13.77
CA PHE A 219 -10.02 -30.27 -13.03
C PHE A 219 -9.27 -29.12 -12.33
N PHE A 220 -7.95 -29.27 -12.14
CA PHE A 220 -7.09 -28.28 -11.47
C PHE A 220 -6.17 -27.51 -12.44
N GLU A 221 -6.38 -27.62 -13.76
CA GLU A 221 -5.45 -27.05 -14.76
C GLU A 221 -5.72 -25.58 -15.10
N ASN A 222 -6.94 -25.08 -14.83
CA ASN A 222 -7.38 -23.77 -15.31
C ASN A 222 -7.96 -22.92 -14.16
N PRO A 223 -7.10 -22.36 -13.28
CA PRO A 223 -7.56 -21.41 -12.27
C PRO A 223 -8.21 -20.18 -12.94
N PRO A 224 -9.26 -19.60 -12.35
CA PRO A 224 -9.92 -18.44 -12.91
C PRO A 224 -9.04 -17.19 -12.78
N GLU A 225 -8.83 -16.47 -13.87
CA GLU A 225 -8.08 -15.21 -13.88
C GLU A 225 -8.92 -14.04 -13.34
N PRO A 226 -8.30 -13.04 -12.68
CA PRO A 226 -9.01 -11.87 -12.17
C PRO A 226 -9.60 -11.01 -13.29
N GLU A 227 -10.80 -10.47 -13.06
CA GLU A 227 -11.42 -9.48 -13.95
C GLU A 227 -10.83 -8.09 -13.65
N VAL A 228 -10.24 -7.45 -14.65
CA VAL A 228 -9.74 -6.07 -14.54
C VAL A 228 -10.85 -5.11 -14.96
N ASN A 229 -11.26 -4.22 -14.06
CA ASN A 229 -12.12 -3.09 -14.40
C ASN A 229 -11.26 -2.01 -15.05
N PHE A 230 -11.36 -1.88 -16.37
CA PHE A 230 -10.57 -0.90 -17.14
C PHE A 230 -10.99 0.56 -16.92
N GLU A 231 -12.19 0.82 -16.38
CA GLU A 231 -12.67 2.19 -16.12
C GLU A 231 -12.36 2.67 -14.70
N GLY A 232 -12.52 1.78 -13.70
CA GLY A 232 -12.32 2.09 -12.28
C GLY A 232 -10.97 1.66 -11.72
N GLY A 233 -10.11 1.02 -12.52
CA GLY A 233 -8.79 0.52 -12.11
C GLY A 233 -8.80 -0.67 -11.13
N GLY A 234 -9.96 -1.08 -10.62
CA GLY A 234 -10.10 -2.17 -9.66
C GLY A 234 -9.95 -3.56 -10.30
N LYS A 235 -9.37 -4.51 -9.55
CA LYS A 235 -9.34 -5.94 -9.91
C LYS A 235 -10.38 -6.69 -9.09
N ARG A 236 -11.15 -7.57 -9.74
CA ARG A 236 -12.08 -8.48 -9.08
C ARG A 236 -11.53 -9.90 -9.14
N PHE A 237 -11.31 -10.50 -7.98
CA PHE A 237 -10.89 -11.88 -7.84
C PHE A 237 -12.09 -12.82 -7.74
N PHE A 238 -11.97 -14.03 -8.29
CA PHE A 238 -13.04 -15.03 -8.25
C PHE A 238 -12.63 -16.19 -7.37
N ARG A 239 -13.57 -16.65 -6.54
CA ARG A 239 -13.40 -17.89 -5.80
C ARG A 239 -13.23 -19.05 -6.77
N TRP A 240 -12.36 -19.98 -6.41
CA TRP A 240 -12.18 -21.23 -7.13
C TRP A 240 -12.47 -22.41 -6.20
N PRO A 241 -13.66 -23.01 -6.27
CA PRO A 241 -14.07 -24.09 -5.37
C PRO A 241 -13.07 -25.26 -5.31
N GLN A 242 -12.36 -25.51 -6.41
CA GLN A 242 -11.31 -26.50 -6.52
C GLN A 242 -10.12 -26.24 -5.58
N SER A 243 -9.62 -25.00 -5.47
CA SER A 243 -8.53 -24.67 -4.55
C SER A 243 -8.97 -24.81 -3.10
N ARG A 244 -10.21 -24.43 -2.79
CA ARG A 244 -10.80 -24.63 -1.45
C ARG A 244 -10.90 -26.11 -1.07
N TYR A 245 -11.27 -26.97 -2.02
CA TYR A 245 -11.27 -28.42 -1.81
C TYR A 245 -9.85 -28.95 -1.53
N LEU A 246 -8.83 -28.46 -2.26
CA LEU A 246 -7.43 -28.79 -1.96
C LEU A 246 -7.03 -28.39 -0.54
N ALA A 247 -7.43 -27.20 -0.08
CA ALA A 247 -7.17 -26.75 1.29
C ALA A 247 -7.78 -27.68 2.35
N GLN A 248 -9.02 -28.14 2.13
CA GLN A 248 -9.68 -29.08 3.03
C GLN A 248 -9.01 -30.45 3.05
N MET A 249 -8.49 -30.93 1.91
CA MET A 249 -7.90 -32.26 1.82
C MET A 249 -6.42 -32.32 2.21
N ALA A 250 -5.77 -31.18 2.40
CA ALA A 250 -4.34 -31.10 2.69
C ALA A 250 -3.92 -31.88 3.94
N SER A 251 -4.77 -31.94 4.97
CA SER A 251 -4.50 -32.73 6.18
C SER A 251 -4.67 -34.25 5.98
N HIS A 252 -5.37 -34.68 4.93
CA HIS A 252 -5.67 -36.08 4.63
C HIS A 252 -4.70 -36.68 3.59
N GLU A 253 -4.39 -35.93 2.53
CA GLU A 253 -3.54 -36.36 1.41
C GLU A 253 -2.50 -35.27 1.04
N PRO A 254 -1.61 -34.89 1.97
CA PRO A 254 -0.74 -33.71 1.83
C PRO A 254 0.19 -33.78 0.61
N GLU A 255 0.77 -34.96 0.31
CA GLU A 255 1.67 -35.12 -0.84
C GLU A 255 0.94 -34.89 -2.16
N THR A 256 -0.25 -35.49 -2.33
CA THR A 256 -1.05 -35.32 -3.55
C THR A 256 -1.50 -33.88 -3.71
N VAL A 257 -1.88 -33.21 -2.62
CA VAL A 257 -2.28 -31.80 -2.65
C VAL A 257 -1.11 -30.90 -3.01
N LEU A 258 0.07 -31.10 -2.42
CA LEU A 258 1.29 -30.37 -2.79
C LEU A 258 1.58 -30.51 -4.30
N ASP A 259 1.51 -31.74 -4.81
CA ASP A 259 1.73 -32.08 -6.20
C ASP A 259 0.78 -31.40 -7.19
N ILE A 260 -0.42 -31.02 -6.73
CA ILE A 260 -1.42 -30.27 -7.49
C ILE A 260 -1.16 -28.77 -7.31
N ALA A 261 -0.92 -28.31 -6.09
CA ALA A 261 -0.64 -26.93 -5.75
C ALA A 261 0.57 -26.38 -6.53
N LEU A 262 1.67 -27.15 -6.62
CA LEU A 262 2.85 -26.76 -7.38
C LEU A 262 2.54 -26.60 -8.88
N LYS A 263 1.72 -27.48 -9.45
CA LYS A 263 1.26 -27.36 -10.85
C LYS A 263 0.36 -26.14 -11.08
N ILE A 264 -0.44 -25.76 -10.08
CA ILE A 264 -1.24 -24.54 -10.15
C ILE A 264 -0.30 -23.31 -10.15
N LEU A 265 0.75 -23.30 -9.32
CA LEU A 265 1.73 -22.21 -9.32
C LEU A 265 2.50 -22.10 -10.66
N GLU A 266 2.74 -23.21 -11.36
CA GLU A 266 3.33 -23.21 -12.71
C GLU A 266 2.48 -22.45 -13.73
N THR A 267 1.16 -22.33 -13.54
CA THR A 267 0.30 -21.54 -14.43
C THR A 267 0.47 -20.03 -14.24
N ARG A 268 1.21 -19.59 -13.21
CA ARG A 268 1.40 -18.18 -12.85
C ARG A 268 0.09 -17.41 -12.74
N THR A 269 -0.93 -18.03 -12.15
CA THR A 269 -2.22 -17.37 -11.96
C THR A 269 -2.04 -16.08 -11.16
N LYS A 270 -2.85 -15.06 -11.48
CA LYS A 270 -2.85 -13.79 -10.77
C LYS A 270 -3.96 -13.72 -9.71
N ASN A 271 -4.68 -14.82 -9.50
CA ASN A 271 -5.82 -14.85 -8.63
C ASN A 271 -5.41 -15.09 -7.17
N VAL A 272 -5.32 -14.01 -6.40
CA VAL A 272 -4.87 -14.05 -4.99
C VAL A 272 -5.70 -14.97 -4.09
N ILE A 273 -6.98 -15.21 -4.42
CA ILE A 273 -7.82 -16.15 -3.65
C ILE A 273 -7.32 -17.58 -3.80
N VAL A 274 -6.79 -17.94 -4.97
CA VAL A 274 -6.19 -19.27 -5.18
C VAL A 274 -4.92 -19.41 -4.32
N HIS A 275 -4.08 -18.38 -4.27
CA HIS A 275 -2.89 -18.35 -3.41
C HIS A 275 -3.28 -18.42 -1.92
N GLU A 276 -4.35 -17.75 -1.51
CA GLU A 276 -4.88 -17.81 -0.14
C GLU A 276 -5.33 -19.24 0.23
N ASP A 277 -6.14 -19.88 -0.62
CA ASP A 277 -6.59 -21.26 -0.42
C ASP A 277 -5.39 -22.23 -0.35
N LEU A 278 -4.37 -22.04 -1.21
CA LEU A 278 -3.17 -22.87 -1.21
C LEU A 278 -2.26 -22.61 -0.01
N ALA A 279 -2.18 -21.38 0.49
CA ALA A 279 -1.51 -21.06 1.76
C ALA A 279 -2.21 -21.76 2.93
N GLN A 280 -3.55 -21.76 2.93
CA GLN A 280 -4.35 -22.50 3.91
C GLN A 280 -4.15 -24.01 3.80
N ALA A 281 -3.97 -24.54 2.59
CA ALA A 281 -3.60 -25.93 2.36
C ALA A 281 -2.22 -26.23 2.98
N ALA A 282 -1.22 -25.39 2.71
CA ALA A 282 0.14 -25.55 3.22
C ALA A 282 0.18 -25.53 4.76
N LEU A 283 -0.62 -24.70 5.43
CA LEU A 283 -0.75 -24.69 6.90
C LEU A 283 -1.27 -26.01 7.49
N ALA A 284 -1.98 -26.81 6.69
CA ALA A 284 -2.50 -28.12 7.10
C ALA A 284 -1.58 -29.29 6.71
N MET A 285 -0.47 -29.03 6.01
CA MET A 285 0.52 -30.04 5.61
C MET A 285 1.62 -30.19 6.65
N PRO A 286 2.36 -31.31 6.65
CA PRO A 286 3.64 -31.43 7.33
C PRO A 286 4.63 -30.30 6.93
N PRO A 287 5.51 -29.87 7.86
CA PRO A 287 6.32 -28.66 7.68
C PRO A 287 7.27 -28.75 6.48
N GLU A 288 7.82 -29.93 6.16
CA GLU A 288 8.68 -30.12 4.99
C GLU A 288 7.93 -29.94 3.67
N LEU A 289 6.66 -30.33 3.62
CA LEU A 289 5.82 -30.18 2.43
C LEU A 289 5.33 -28.73 2.30
N ALA A 290 4.95 -28.11 3.42
CA ALA A 290 4.61 -26.68 3.47
C ALA A 290 5.79 -25.82 3.01
N ALA A 291 7.01 -26.11 3.47
CA ALA A 291 8.22 -25.41 3.06
C ALA A 291 8.46 -25.46 1.54
N ARG A 292 8.30 -26.65 0.92
CA ARG A 292 8.43 -26.81 -0.54
C ARG A 292 7.42 -25.99 -1.33
N TRP A 293 6.20 -25.84 -0.82
CA TRP A 293 5.20 -24.95 -1.44
C TRP A 293 5.59 -23.49 -1.25
N VAL A 294 5.97 -23.10 -0.02
CA VAL A 294 6.39 -21.74 0.32
C VAL A 294 7.57 -21.27 -0.52
N GLU A 295 8.54 -22.12 -0.83
CA GLU A 295 9.63 -21.77 -1.75
C GLU A 295 9.12 -21.29 -3.11
N LYS A 296 8.11 -21.94 -3.66
CA LYS A 296 7.49 -21.56 -4.95
C LYS A 296 6.58 -20.36 -4.84
N GLU A 297 5.84 -20.24 -3.75
CA GLU A 297 5.04 -19.04 -3.49
C GLU A 297 5.92 -17.80 -3.32
N THR A 298 7.07 -17.95 -2.67
CA THR A 298 8.08 -16.89 -2.48
C THR A 298 8.64 -16.42 -3.83
N GLU A 299 8.85 -17.35 -4.79
CA GLU A 299 9.22 -16.99 -6.16
C GLU A 299 8.13 -16.15 -6.86
N TRP A 300 6.85 -16.52 -6.69
CA TRP A 300 5.73 -15.77 -7.25
C TRP A 300 5.58 -14.38 -6.60
N LEU A 301 5.78 -14.29 -5.29
CA LEU A 301 5.68 -13.04 -4.51
C LEU A 301 6.68 -11.98 -4.99
N ARG A 302 7.89 -12.40 -5.40
CA ARG A 302 8.92 -11.50 -5.96
C ARG A 302 8.42 -10.71 -7.17
N GLU A 303 7.57 -11.32 -7.99
CA GLU A 303 7.02 -10.70 -9.19
C GLU A 303 5.85 -9.74 -8.91
N GLN A 304 5.33 -9.70 -7.67
CA GLN A 304 4.20 -8.85 -7.29
C GLN A 304 4.65 -7.49 -6.78
N GLY A 305 3.97 -6.44 -7.23
CA GLY A 305 4.14 -5.06 -6.72
C GLY A 305 3.16 -4.67 -5.61
N TYR A 306 2.12 -5.47 -5.39
CA TYR A 306 1.13 -5.28 -4.32
C TYR A 306 0.63 -6.65 -3.86
N LEU A 307 0.38 -6.80 -2.56
CA LEU A 307 -0.14 -8.01 -1.94
C LEU A 307 -1.47 -7.71 -1.25
N ASP A 308 -2.44 -8.59 -1.44
CA ASP A 308 -3.74 -8.53 -0.76
C ASP A 308 -3.58 -8.84 0.73
N ASP A 309 -4.29 -8.09 1.58
CA ASP A 309 -4.16 -8.16 3.04
C ASP A 309 -4.47 -9.56 3.60
N TYR A 310 -5.48 -10.27 3.07
CA TYR A 310 -5.84 -11.62 3.55
C TYR A 310 -4.77 -12.67 3.19
N LEU A 311 -4.20 -12.55 1.99
CA LEU A 311 -3.08 -13.42 1.60
C LEU A 311 -1.86 -13.13 2.47
N ALA A 312 -1.58 -11.86 2.77
CA ALA A 312 -0.51 -11.49 3.67
C ALA A 312 -0.66 -12.18 5.03
N ASP A 313 -1.84 -12.11 5.65
CA ASP A 313 -2.12 -12.77 6.94
C ASP A 313 -1.82 -14.28 6.90
N LYS A 314 -2.24 -14.98 5.84
CA LYS A 314 -1.99 -16.41 5.69
C LYS A 314 -0.51 -16.74 5.49
N LEU A 315 0.22 -15.92 4.74
CA LEU A 315 1.67 -16.06 4.62
C LEU A 315 2.37 -15.75 5.95
N CYS A 316 1.85 -14.83 6.76
CA CYS A 316 2.35 -14.56 8.12
C CYS A 316 2.17 -15.76 9.05
N GLU A 317 0.99 -16.41 8.99
CA GLU A 317 0.72 -17.67 9.70
C GLU A 317 1.74 -18.74 9.30
N LEU A 318 2.06 -18.86 8.00
CA LEU A 318 3.04 -19.81 7.49
C LEU A 318 4.47 -19.50 7.96
N VAL A 319 4.89 -18.23 7.99
CA VAL A 319 6.19 -17.84 8.56
C VAL A 319 6.30 -18.34 10.00
N ASN A 320 5.27 -18.12 10.81
CA ASN A 320 5.28 -18.56 12.21
C ASN A 320 5.28 -20.09 12.33
N TYR A 321 4.46 -20.76 11.54
CA TYR A 321 4.40 -22.23 11.50
C TYR A 321 5.77 -22.85 11.17
N LEU A 322 6.41 -22.40 10.08
CA LEU A 322 7.71 -22.90 9.64
C LEU A 322 8.84 -22.57 10.63
N THR A 323 8.76 -21.42 11.31
CA THR A 323 9.73 -21.02 12.34
C THR A 323 9.74 -22.00 13.52
N HIS A 324 8.56 -22.44 13.97
CA HIS A 324 8.44 -23.37 15.10
C HIS A 324 8.78 -24.82 14.74
N GLU A 325 8.62 -25.21 13.48
CA GLU A 325 8.84 -26.57 12.98
C GLU A 325 10.23 -26.79 12.37
N ASN A 326 11.24 -26.01 12.79
CA ASN A 326 12.63 -26.07 12.33
C ASN A 326 12.87 -25.82 10.82
N GLN A 327 11.91 -25.23 10.10
CA GLN A 327 12.06 -24.80 8.70
C GLN A 327 12.44 -23.32 8.60
N VAL A 328 13.48 -22.94 9.36
CA VAL A 328 13.85 -21.55 9.66
C VAL A 328 14.30 -20.78 8.42
N ASP A 329 15.13 -21.38 7.56
CA ASP A 329 15.66 -20.71 6.37
C ASP A 329 14.53 -20.35 5.38
N THR A 330 13.56 -21.25 5.21
CA THR A 330 12.36 -21.01 4.39
C THR A 330 11.48 -19.93 4.99
N ALA A 331 11.29 -19.93 6.33
CA ALA A 331 10.54 -18.88 7.03
C ALA A 331 11.21 -17.50 6.89
N LEU A 332 12.53 -17.43 7.05
CA LEU A 332 13.32 -16.21 6.85
C LEU A 332 13.21 -15.72 5.40
N SER A 333 13.30 -16.62 4.41
CA SER A 333 13.17 -16.27 3.00
C SER A 333 11.78 -15.71 2.69
N LEU A 334 10.71 -16.31 3.21
CA LEU A 334 9.35 -15.82 3.01
C LEU A 334 9.16 -14.45 3.67
N LEU A 335 9.57 -14.29 4.94
CA LEU A 335 9.43 -13.02 5.65
C LEU A 335 10.23 -11.89 4.97
N ARG A 336 11.43 -12.18 4.48
CA ARG A 336 12.23 -11.22 3.71
C ARG A 336 11.47 -10.68 2.51
N GLU A 337 10.78 -11.56 1.76
CA GLU A 337 10.01 -11.14 0.59
C GLU A 337 8.69 -10.43 0.95
N LEU A 338 8.05 -10.78 2.06
CA LEU A 338 6.89 -10.03 2.58
C LEU A 338 7.27 -8.60 2.99
N LEU A 339 8.43 -8.44 3.63
CA LEU A 339 8.96 -7.14 4.08
C LEU A 339 9.81 -6.43 3.02
N ALA A 340 9.95 -6.98 1.82
CA ALA A 340 10.85 -6.44 0.83
C ALA A 340 10.45 -5.02 0.39
N VAL A 341 11.49 -4.20 0.25
CA VAL A 341 11.37 -2.79 -0.06
C VAL A 341 11.52 -2.62 -1.58
N LEU A 342 10.50 -2.05 -2.20
CA LEU A 342 10.40 -1.85 -3.63
C LEU A 342 10.76 -0.41 -4.01
N PRO A 343 11.22 -0.15 -5.25
CA PRO A 343 11.38 1.20 -5.76
C PRO A 343 10.07 2.00 -5.62
N ALA A 344 10.17 3.33 -5.62
CA ALA A 344 9.00 4.20 -5.62
C ALA A 344 8.03 3.75 -6.74
N SER A 345 6.77 3.49 -6.37
CA SER A 345 5.77 3.14 -7.35
C SER A 345 5.51 4.35 -8.26
N GLN A 346 5.23 4.12 -9.54
CA GLN A 346 4.74 5.20 -10.42
C GLN A 346 3.42 5.81 -9.90
N SER A 347 2.71 5.09 -9.01
CA SER A 347 1.47 5.53 -8.35
C SER A 347 1.68 6.15 -6.96
N SER A 348 2.89 6.11 -6.38
CA SER A 348 3.17 6.76 -5.10
C SER A 348 3.52 8.23 -5.32
N SER A 349 2.71 9.12 -4.73
CA SER A 349 2.84 10.58 -4.74
C SER A 349 4.15 11.10 -4.11
N SER A 350 4.85 10.26 -3.35
CA SER A 350 6.14 10.55 -2.73
C SER A 350 7.25 10.30 -3.73
N LEU A 351 7.65 11.32 -4.48
CA LEU A 351 8.79 11.23 -5.41
C LEU A 351 10.05 10.76 -4.66
N GLY A 352 10.40 9.50 -4.87
CA GLY A 352 11.65 8.93 -4.38
C GLY A 352 11.62 8.32 -2.98
N GLU A 353 10.46 8.09 -2.36
CA GLU A 353 10.39 7.24 -1.17
C GLU A 353 10.17 5.77 -1.56
N PRO A 354 10.83 4.80 -0.88
CA PRO A 354 10.61 3.39 -1.13
C PRO A 354 9.15 2.99 -0.90
N SER A 355 8.65 2.06 -1.70
CA SER A 355 7.34 1.45 -1.52
C SER A 355 7.47 0.02 -0.96
N THR A 356 6.37 -0.59 -0.53
CA THR A 356 6.35 -2.01 -0.14
C THR A 356 5.14 -2.68 -0.76
N ARG A 357 5.11 -4.03 -0.74
CA ARG A 357 3.96 -4.80 -1.24
C ARG A 357 2.71 -4.60 -0.38
N LEU A 358 2.89 -4.22 0.88
CA LEU A 358 1.85 -4.01 1.87
C LEU A 358 1.66 -2.52 2.13
N ASN A 359 0.52 -2.15 2.72
CA ASN A 359 0.40 -0.81 3.27
C ASN A 359 1.22 -0.70 4.57
N GLU A 360 1.51 0.53 5.00
CA GLU A 360 2.36 0.81 6.16
C GLU A 360 1.85 0.19 7.46
N TYR A 361 0.52 0.11 7.63
CA TYR A 361 -0.10 -0.50 8.80
C TYR A 361 0.24 -1.99 8.90
N TYR A 362 -0.05 -2.79 7.85
CA TYR A 362 0.27 -4.22 7.86
C TYR A 362 1.78 -4.48 7.84
N TYR A 363 2.57 -3.61 7.21
CA TYR A 363 4.02 -3.69 7.25
C TYR A 363 4.54 -3.58 8.70
N ASN A 364 4.05 -2.59 9.46
CA ASN A 364 4.39 -2.44 10.86
C ASN A 364 3.86 -3.63 11.70
N GLU A 365 2.64 -4.09 11.44
CA GLU A 365 2.06 -5.24 12.14
C GLU A 365 2.94 -6.50 11.98
N LEU A 366 3.40 -6.77 10.76
CA LEU A 366 4.33 -7.85 10.46
C LEU A 366 5.65 -7.73 11.24
N LEU A 367 6.23 -6.52 11.28
CA LEU A 367 7.43 -6.25 12.05
C LEU A 367 7.22 -6.50 13.55
N GLN A 368 6.08 -6.08 14.11
CA GLN A 368 5.82 -6.23 15.55
C GLN A 368 5.46 -7.68 15.94
N ASN A 369 4.79 -8.43 15.06
CA ASN A 369 4.22 -9.74 15.42
C ASN A 369 5.09 -10.93 15.00
N ASN A 370 5.83 -10.83 13.90
CA ASN A 370 6.57 -11.97 13.32
C ASN A 370 8.07 -11.89 13.58
N VAL A 371 8.68 -10.70 13.53
CA VAL A 371 10.13 -10.53 13.75
C VAL A 371 10.55 -11.01 15.15
N PRO A 372 9.84 -10.70 16.26
CA PRO A 372 10.25 -11.19 17.56
C PRO A 372 10.30 -12.72 17.64
N LYS A 373 9.31 -13.41 17.06
CA LYS A 373 9.24 -14.88 17.06
C LYS A 373 10.40 -15.51 16.30
N LEU A 374 10.73 -14.97 15.12
CA LEU A 374 11.87 -15.42 14.33
C LEU A 374 13.20 -15.12 15.03
N ARG A 375 13.32 -13.96 15.69
CA ARG A 375 14.51 -13.58 16.43
C ARG A 375 14.84 -14.55 17.58
N GLU A 376 13.83 -15.08 18.27
CA GLU A 376 14.03 -16.08 19.34
C GLU A 376 14.67 -17.38 18.82
N VAL A 377 14.38 -17.78 17.57
CA VAL A 377 14.88 -19.02 16.98
C VAL A 377 16.14 -18.79 16.13
N ALA A 378 16.21 -17.66 15.44
CA ALA A 378 17.14 -17.37 14.35
C ALA A 378 17.75 -15.97 14.44
N GLY A 379 18.12 -15.54 15.65
CA GLY A 379 18.51 -14.17 15.97
C GLY A 379 19.50 -13.50 15.01
N GLU A 380 20.62 -14.16 14.69
CA GLU A 380 21.62 -13.62 13.74
C GLU A 380 21.08 -13.47 12.31
N GLY A 381 20.31 -14.47 11.84
CA GLY A 381 19.70 -14.47 10.51
C GLY A 381 18.64 -13.38 10.38
N THR A 382 17.77 -13.23 11.39
CA THR A 382 16.76 -12.16 11.46
C THR A 382 17.41 -10.78 11.49
N PHE A 383 18.45 -10.59 12.33
CA PHE A 383 19.19 -9.33 12.41
C PHE A 383 19.79 -8.94 11.04
N LYS A 384 20.46 -9.88 10.37
CA LYS A 384 21.06 -9.63 9.05
C LYS A 384 20.02 -9.30 7.99
N MET A 385 18.89 -10.03 7.97
CA MET A 385 17.77 -9.76 7.07
C MET A 385 17.23 -8.32 7.25
N LEU A 386 17.03 -7.87 8.49
CA LEU A 386 16.56 -6.52 8.78
C LEU A 386 17.57 -5.45 8.35
N CYS A 387 18.87 -5.70 8.53
CA CYS A 387 19.91 -4.78 8.04
C CYS A 387 19.90 -4.69 6.51
N ASP A 388 19.77 -5.83 5.81
CA ASP A 388 19.65 -5.83 4.34
C ASP A 388 18.43 -5.04 3.86
N LEU A 389 17.28 -5.20 4.53
CA LEU A 389 16.05 -4.46 4.21
C LEU A 389 16.20 -2.95 4.47
N LEU A 390 16.85 -2.57 5.57
CA LEU A 390 17.12 -1.17 5.88
C LEU A 390 18.08 -0.54 4.87
N GLU A 391 19.16 -1.25 4.49
CA GLU A 391 20.08 -0.78 3.44
C GLU A 391 19.36 -0.60 2.11
N GLU A 392 18.45 -1.52 1.76
CA GLU A 392 17.65 -1.39 0.54
C GLU A 392 16.71 -0.18 0.59
N ALA A 393 16.05 0.06 1.73
CA ALA A 393 15.20 1.23 1.93
C ALA A 393 15.99 2.55 1.82
N VAL A 394 17.19 2.60 2.39
CA VAL A 394 18.09 3.77 2.29
C VAL A 394 18.58 3.97 0.85
N ARG A 395 18.98 2.88 0.17
CA ARG A 395 19.47 2.91 -1.21
C ARG A 395 18.40 3.37 -2.21
N LEU A 396 17.14 2.97 -2.00
CA LEU A 396 16.02 3.30 -2.88
C LEU A 396 15.43 4.69 -2.61
N SER A 397 15.77 5.31 -1.48
CA SER A 397 15.36 6.69 -1.20
C SER A 397 16.12 7.69 -2.09
N ALA A 398 15.42 8.71 -2.58
CA ALA A 398 16.01 9.80 -3.35
C ALA A 398 16.86 10.75 -2.49
N SER A 399 16.63 10.78 -1.17
CA SER A 399 17.39 11.62 -0.25
C SER A 399 18.60 10.85 0.29
N PRO A 400 19.81 11.45 0.31
CA PRO A 400 20.94 10.88 1.05
C PRO A 400 20.58 10.60 2.52
N ASP A 401 21.36 9.74 3.17
CA ASP A 401 21.18 9.39 4.58
C ASP A 401 21.50 10.57 5.52
N TYR A 402 20.49 11.43 5.66
CA TYR A 402 20.42 12.55 6.58
C TYR A 402 19.59 12.20 7.81
N SER A 403 19.65 10.94 8.26
CA SER A 403 18.81 10.45 9.37
C SER A 403 18.94 11.28 10.65
N HIS A 404 20.09 11.92 10.90
CA HIS A 404 20.31 12.83 12.03
C HIS A 404 19.45 14.11 11.98
N HIS A 405 18.87 14.46 10.82
CA HIS A 405 17.98 15.60 10.67
C HIS A 405 16.50 15.27 10.88
N TRP A 406 16.01 14.15 10.34
CA TRP A 406 14.58 13.78 10.39
C TRP A 406 14.23 12.75 11.48
N ARG A 407 15.23 12.11 12.09
CA ARG A 407 15.07 11.24 13.27
C ARG A 407 16.12 11.62 14.31
N ALA A 408 15.78 12.57 15.17
CA ALA A 408 16.73 13.19 16.10
C ALA A 408 17.32 12.19 17.10
N SER A 409 16.55 11.15 17.47
CA SER A 409 16.99 10.02 18.28
C SER A 409 16.50 8.71 17.68
N ILE A 410 17.30 7.65 17.75
CA ILE A 410 16.84 6.30 17.38
C ILE A 410 15.62 5.86 18.22
N LYS A 411 15.37 6.50 19.37
CA LYS A 411 14.18 6.25 20.22
C LYS A 411 12.88 6.88 19.70
N ASP A 412 12.92 7.79 18.73
CA ASP A 412 11.73 8.52 18.27
C ASP A 412 10.69 7.58 17.63
N ASN A 413 9.42 8.00 17.66
CA ASN A 413 8.31 7.25 17.07
C ASN A 413 8.50 7.13 15.55
N PRO A 414 8.30 5.93 14.97
CA PRO A 414 8.47 5.74 13.54
C PRO A 414 7.33 6.39 12.76
N ASN A 415 7.68 7.03 11.65
CA ASN A 415 6.74 7.53 10.65
C ASN A 415 7.32 7.21 9.27
N GLY A 416 6.76 6.21 8.56
CA GLY A 416 7.31 5.71 7.31
C GLY A 416 8.13 4.42 7.42
N ILE A 417 8.35 3.78 6.27
CA ILE A 417 8.94 2.44 6.15
C ILE A 417 10.40 2.39 6.65
N ARG A 418 11.20 3.42 6.34
CA ARG A 418 12.61 3.48 6.79
C ARG A 418 12.68 3.51 8.32
N GLU A 419 11.82 4.30 8.93
CA GLU A 419 11.74 4.51 10.35
C GLU A 419 11.29 3.24 11.07
N LEU A 420 10.32 2.52 10.50
CA LEU A 420 9.89 1.21 10.98
C LEU A 420 11.06 0.19 10.96
N LEU A 421 11.81 0.14 9.86
CA LEU A 421 12.98 -0.74 9.73
C LEU A 421 14.12 -0.37 10.68
N ILE A 422 14.38 0.92 10.91
CA ILE A 422 15.36 1.37 11.91
C ILE A 422 14.96 0.89 13.31
N SER A 423 13.67 1.03 13.67
CA SER A 423 13.17 0.53 14.95
C SER A 423 13.34 -1.00 15.05
N ALA A 424 13.03 -1.74 13.99
CA ALA A 424 13.18 -3.19 13.96
C ALA A 424 14.65 -3.64 14.11
N VAL A 425 15.60 -2.96 13.43
CA VAL A 425 17.05 -3.25 13.59
C VAL A 425 17.51 -2.92 15.01
N ARG A 426 17.09 -1.78 15.58
CA ARG A 426 17.36 -1.44 16.98
C ARG A 426 16.85 -2.55 17.90
N ASP A 427 15.57 -2.88 17.83
CA ASP A 427 14.95 -3.84 18.74
C ASP A 427 15.55 -5.26 18.59
N ALA A 428 16.01 -5.63 17.39
CA ALA A 428 16.72 -6.88 17.16
C ALA A 428 18.11 -6.88 17.81
N THR A 429 18.88 -5.80 17.65
CA THR A 429 20.24 -5.66 18.22
C THR A 429 20.24 -5.55 19.73
N GLU A 430 19.31 -4.77 20.31
CA GLU A 430 19.17 -4.65 21.76
C GLU A 430 18.84 -6.01 22.38
N HIS A 431 17.88 -6.74 21.83
CA HIS A 431 17.52 -8.05 22.36
C HIS A 431 18.67 -9.08 22.29
N LEU A 432 19.44 -9.10 21.19
CA LEU A 432 20.61 -9.97 21.09
C LEU A 432 21.68 -9.62 22.12
N ALA A 433 21.88 -8.33 22.39
CA ALA A 433 22.81 -7.86 23.41
C ALA A 433 22.32 -8.12 24.85
N GLU A 434 21.00 -8.00 25.10
CA GLU A 434 20.39 -8.36 26.39
C GLU A 434 20.59 -9.84 26.74
N ASN A 435 20.39 -10.72 25.75
CA ASN A 435 20.56 -12.16 25.93
C ASN A 435 22.03 -12.59 25.99
N ASN A 436 22.92 -11.90 25.26
CA ASN A 436 24.35 -12.17 25.24
C ASN A 436 25.15 -10.87 25.06
N PRO A 437 25.60 -10.22 26.16
CA PRO A 437 26.35 -8.96 26.10
C PRO A 437 27.63 -9.03 25.25
N VAL A 438 28.26 -10.21 25.16
CA VAL A 438 29.47 -10.40 24.33
C VAL A 438 29.17 -10.26 22.84
N ALA A 439 27.92 -10.48 22.41
CA ALA A 439 27.49 -10.33 21.02
C ALA A 439 27.65 -8.89 20.51
N VAL A 440 27.70 -7.88 21.38
CA VAL A 440 27.97 -6.49 20.97
C VAL A 440 29.28 -6.39 20.17
N ARG A 441 30.29 -7.20 20.51
CA ARG A 441 31.58 -7.23 19.79
C ARG A 441 31.48 -7.67 18.34
N THR A 442 30.46 -8.47 18.00
CA THR A 442 30.23 -8.95 16.63
C THR A 442 29.17 -8.12 15.91
N LEU A 443 28.14 -7.66 16.61
CA LEU A 443 27.05 -6.85 16.04
C LEU A 443 27.53 -5.47 15.55
N VAL A 444 28.41 -4.80 16.32
CA VAL A 444 28.93 -3.48 15.96
C VAL A 444 29.68 -3.49 14.61
N PRO A 445 30.67 -4.37 14.39
CA PRO A 445 31.33 -4.49 13.08
C PRO A 445 30.37 -4.82 11.93
N VAL A 446 29.33 -5.63 12.16
CA VAL A 446 28.34 -5.96 11.12
C VAL A 446 27.54 -4.72 10.72
N LEU A 447 27.03 -3.94 11.69
CA LEU A 447 26.35 -2.67 11.40
C LEU A 447 27.27 -1.73 10.62
N GLU A 448 28.51 -1.56 11.08
CA GLU A 448 29.46 -0.65 10.45
C GLU A 448 29.85 -1.05 9.02
N SER A 449 29.74 -2.33 8.67
CA SER A 449 30.08 -2.83 7.33
C SER A 449 29.20 -2.28 6.19
N TYR A 450 28.00 -1.79 6.50
CA TYR A 450 27.07 -1.21 5.52
C TYR A 450 27.48 0.22 5.08
N ASN A 451 28.41 0.88 5.78
CA ASN A 451 28.97 2.20 5.41
C ASN A 451 27.92 3.33 5.22
N ARG A 452 26.80 3.31 5.95
CA ARG A 452 25.82 4.41 6.00
C ARG A 452 25.79 5.08 7.38
N THR A 453 25.37 6.35 7.42
CA THR A 453 25.24 7.14 8.64
C THR A 453 24.29 6.48 9.65
N ILE A 454 23.16 5.94 9.20
CA ILE A 454 22.15 5.33 10.08
C ILE A 454 22.69 4.07 10.78
N PHE A 455 23.47 3.25 10.08
CA PHE A 455 24.08 2.08 10.70
C PHE A 455 25.18 2.46 11.70
N GLN A 456 25.92 3.55 11.44
CA GLN A 456 26.85 4.12 12.42
C GLN A 456 26.11 4.65 13.66
N ARG A 457 24.95 5.29 13.48
CA ARG A 457 24.11 5.72 14.60
C ARG A 457 23.60 4.53 15.42
N LEU A 458 23.15 3.47 14.76
CA LEU A 458 22.71 2.24 15.41
C LEU A 458 23.84 1.57 16.18
N SER A 459 25.08 1.55 15.65
CA SER A 459 26.23 0.99 16.37
C SER A 459 26.60 1.81 17.61
N LEU A 460 26.57 3.15 17.52
CA LEU A 460 26.80 4.04 18.66
C LEU A 460 25.70 3.91 19.72
N HIS A 461 24.44 3.80 19.30
CA HIS A 461 23.31 3.53 20.20
C HIS A 461 23.48 2.21 20.95
N LEU A 462 23.90 1.15 20.25
CA LEU A 462 24.14 -0.16 20.86
C LEU A 462 25.25 -0.09 21.92
N LEU A 463 26.38 0.55 21.60
CA LEU A 463 27.50 0.76 22.55
C LEU A 463 27.08 1.59 23.76
N TYR A 464 26.23 2.60 23.55
CA TYR A 464 25.71 3.44 24.64
C TYR A 464 24.79 2.65 25.58
N ARG A 465 23.92 1.78 25.06
CA ARG A 465 22.98 0.98 25.87
C ARG A 465 23.64 -0.22 26.53
N PHE A 466 24.61 -0.84 25.87
CA PHE A 466 25.29 -2.06 26.31
C PHE A 466 26.81 -1.86 26.36
N PRO A 467 27.33 -1.00 27.25
CA PRO A 467 28.76 -0.69 27.30
C PRO A 467 29.60 -1.84 27.88
N ASN A 468 28.99 -2.69 28.70
CA ASN A 468 29.66 -3.82 29.32
C ASN A 468 30.24 -4.75 28.25
N GLU A 469 31.44 -5.27 28.49
CA GLU A 469 32.19 -6.14 27.56
C GLU A 469 32.56 -5.49 26.20
N SER A 470 32.35 -4.18 26.00
CA SER A 470 32.67 -3.49 24.73
C SER A 470 33.61 -2.28 24.88
N GLN A 471 34.31 -2.17 26.02
CA GLN A 471 35.16 -1.02 26.34
C GLN A 471 36.22 -0.70 25.27
N GLU A 472 36.86 -1.73 24.70
CA GLU A 472 37.84 -1.56 23.61
C GLU A 472 37.20 -0.90 22.38
N LEU A 473 35.98 -1.29 22.01
CA LEU A 473 35.25 -0.70 20.89
C LEU A 473 34.83 0.74 21.20
N ILE A 474 34.37 1.01 22.42
CA ILE A 474 33.99 2.35 22.86
C ILE A 474 35.18 3.30 22.77
N GLU A 475 36.32 2.91 23.35
CA GLU A 475 37.54 3.72 23.31
C GLU A 475 37.97 3.97 21.86
N GLU A 476 38.07 2.93 21.03
CA GLU A 476 38.46 3.06 19.62
C GLU A 476 37.54 4.02 18.83
N ARG A 477 36.22 4.01 19.08
CA ARG A 477 35.27 4.90 18.39
C ARG A 477 35.30 6.33 18.92
N LEU A 478 35.47 6.52 20.24
CA LEU A 478 35.54 7.84 20.86
C LEU A 478 36.89 8.53 20.62
N THR A 479 37.97 7.76 20.41
CA THR A 479 39.31 8.26 20.05
C THR A 479 39.58 8.20 18.54
N ASN A 480 38.55 8.22 17.70
CA ASN A 480 38.71 8.39 16.26
C ASN A 480 38.47 9.86 15.88
N CYS A 481 39.53 10.59 15.55
CA CYS A 481 39.46 12.04 15.26
C CYS A 481 38.51 12.36 14.09
N GLU A 482 38.52 11.55 13.02
CA GLU A 482 37.62 11.76 11.88
C GLU A 482 36.15 11.62 12.30
N ARG A 483 35.84 10.62 13.15
CA ARG A 483 34.50 10.47 13.74
C ARG A 483 34.18 11.60 14.69
N PHE A 484 35.08 12.00 15.59
CA PHE A 484 34.83 13.09 16.53
C PHE A 484 34.43 14.40 15.82
N GLN A 485 35.08 14.69 14.69
CA GLN A 485 34.86 15.89 13.90
C GLN A 485 33.60 15.80 13.01
N ASN A 486 33.34 14.65 12.36
CA ASN A 486 32.18 14.45 11.48
C ASN A 486 30.89 14.07 12.25
N GLN A 487 31.01 13.37 13.38
CA GLN A 487 29.91 12.91 14.23
C GLN A 487 29.58 13.89 15.36
N GLY A 488 30.21 15.07 15.39
CA GLY A 488 29.91 16.12 16.37
C GLY A 488 28.47 16.65 16.30
N GLU A 489 27.70 16.24 15.30
CA GLU A 489 26.26 16.51 15.15
C GLU A 489 25.39 15.29 15.49
N LEU A 490 25.96 14.08 15.61
CA LEU A 490 25.23 12.89 16.00
C LEU A 490 24.87 12.88 17.47
N TYR A 491 23.58 12.69 17.72
CA TYR A 491 23.02 12.60 19.06
C TYR A 491 23.58 11.42 19.85
N GLU A 492 23.66 10.24 19.22
CA GLU A 492 24.10 9.01 19.87
C GLU A 492 25.58 9.02 20.26
N TYR A 493 26.43 9.69 19.47
CA TYR A 493 27.84 9.87 19.81
C TYR A 493 27.99 10.72 21.08
N LYS A 494 27.21 11.82 21.20
CA LYS A 494 27.24 12.70 22.37
C LYS A 494 26.76 12.00 23.64
N LEU A 495 25.74 11.15 23.52
CA LEU A 495 25.27 10.32 24.63
C LEU A 495 26.36 9.33 25.08
N LEU A 496 26.98 8.62 24.13
CA LEU A 496 28.06 7.68 24.43
C LEU A 496 29.24 8.39 25.11
N MET A 497 29.65 9.54 24.58
CA MET A 497 30.71 10.37 25.17
C MET A 497 30.36 10.77 26.61
N LYS A 498 29.16 11.30 26.85
CA LYS A 498 28.73 11.76 28.19
C LYS A 498 28.82 10.66 29.24
N GLU A 499 28.32 9.47 28.93
CA GLU A 499 28.22 8.37 29.91
C GLU A 499 29.53 7.59 30.07
N GLN A 500 30.33 7.44 29.01
CA GLN A 500 31.50 6.56 29.03
C GLN A 500 32.84 7.29 29.19
N PHE A 501 32.87 8.63 29.15
CA PHE A 501 34.12 9.40 29.26
C PHE A 501 34.96 9.01 30.49
N SER A 502 34.33 8.82 31.65
CA SER A 502 35.00 8.46 32.90
C SER A 502 35.63 7.06 32.89
N ASN A 503 35.16 6.17 32.02
CA ASN A 503 35.66 4.81 31.88
C ASN A 503 36.79 4.69 30.84
N LEU A 504 37.08 5.75 30.08
CA LEU A 504 38.18 5.78 29.12
C LEU A 504 39.54 5.79 29.81
N SER A 505 40.58 5.34 29.11
CA SER A 505 41.96 5.52 29.55
C SER A 505 42.33 7.01 29.70
N SER A 506 43.28 7.32 30.57
CA SER A 506 43.73 8.72 30.77
C SER A 506 44.32 9.32 29.49
N GLU A 507 44.98 8.51 28.66
CA GLU A 507 45.50 8.93 27.35
C GLU A 507 44.36 9.30 26.38
N ALA A 508 43.29 8.52 26.36
CA ALA A 508 42.10 8.81 25.56
C ALA A 508 41.40 10.10 26.01
N GLN A 509 41.25 10.31 27.33
CA GLN A 509 40.65 11.53 27.89
C GLN A 509 41.46 12.78 27.53
N GLU A 510 42.79 12.74 27.70
CA GLU A 510 43.69 13.84 27.32
C GLU A 510 43.61 14.14 25.81
N THR A 511 43.54 13.09 24.99
CA THR A 511 43.40 13.21 23.54
C THR A 511 42.11 13.95 23.16
N ILE A 512 40.98 13.59 23.77
CA ILE A 512 39.68 14.24 23.53
C ILE A 512 39.72 15.72 23.95
N PHE A 513 40.27 16.03 25.14
CA PHE A 513 40.41 17.41 25.57
C PHE A 513 41.33 18.24 24.65
N THR A 514 42.38 17.62 24.10
CA THR A 514 43.26 18.26 23.12
C THR A 514 42.49 18.62 21.85
N TRP A 515 41.66 17.72 21.32
CA TRP A 515 40.81 18.04 20.16
C TRP A 515 39.77 19.12 20.46
N ILE A 516 39.20 19.14 21.66
CA ILE A 516 38.29 20.21 22.07
C ILE A 516 39.03 21.55 22.06
N ALA A 517 40.25 21.61 22.59
CA ALA A 517 41.07 22.82 22.61
C ALA A 517 41.48 23.29 21.20
N GLU A 518 41.81 22.35 20.30
CA GLU A 518 42.14 22.63 18.89
C GLU A 518 40.94 23.17 18.09
N GLY A 519 39.72 22.73 18.44
CA GLY A 519 38.48 23.17 17.81
C GLY A 519 38.04 22.31 16.62
N ALA A 520 36.87 22.65 16.07
CA ALA A 520 36.31 21.94 14.91
C ALA A 520 37.17 22.13 13.64
N ILE A 521 37.21 21.11 12.76
CA ILE A 521 37.85 21.22 11.43
C ILE A 521 37.27 22.42 10.66
N ASP A 522 38.16 23.13 9.97
CA ASP A 522 37.89 24.36 9.24
C ASP A 522 36.79 24.17 8.17
N LYS A 523 35.67 24.89 8.32
CA LYS A 523 34.63 25.01 7.29
C LYS A 523 34.96 26.24 6.41
N PRO A 524 35.49 26.07 5.18
CA PRO A 524 35.99 27.18 4.35
C PRO A 524 34.91 28.16 3.87
N SER A 525 33.64 27.87 4.14
CA SER A 525 32.47 28.67 3.74
C SER A 525 32.10 29.80 4.72
N LEU A 526 32.78 29.93 5.87
CA LEU A 526 32.48 30.93 6.91
C LEU A 526 33.42 32.14 6.88
N SER A 527 32.91 33.32 7.25
CA SER A 527 33.74 34.51 7.47
C SER A 527 34.70 34.31 8.66
N THR A 528 35.77 35.10 8.76
CA THR A 528 36.75 34.97 9.86
C THR A 528 36.14 35.21 11.24
N ALA A 529 35.15 36.10 11.36
CA ALA A 529 34.42 36.35 12.60
C ALA A 529 33.45 35.20 12.93
N ASP A 530 32.70 34.72 11.94
CA ASP A 530 31.77 33.60 12.12
C ASP A 530 32.49 32.29 12.46
N ARG A 531 33.69 32.10 11.92
CA ARG A 531 34.55 30.96 12.23
C ARG A 531 34.98 30.96 13.69
N ALA A 532 35.43 32.11 14.22
CA ALA A 532 35.82 32.21 15.61
C ALA A 532 34.63 31.94 16.55
N LEU A 533 33.44 32.46 16.20
CA LEU A 533 32.21 32.21 16.95
C LEU A 533 31.77 30.75 16.89
N TYR A 534 31.87 30.11 15.72
CA TYR A 534 31.56 28.70 15.52
C TYR A 534 32.44 27.79 16.38
N ILE A 535 33.77 28.01 16.36
CA ILE A 535 34.72 27.25 17.18
C ILE A 535 34.38 27.42 18.67
N LYS A 536 34.15 28.64 19.14
CA LYS A 536 33.75 28.90 20.54
C LYS A 536 32.44 28.18 20.90
N SER A 537 31.43 28.22 20.02
CA SER A 537 30.15 27.54 20.26
C SER A 537 30.30 26.02 20.27
N TRP A 538 31.15 25.47 19.40
CA TRP A 538 31.45 24.05 19.32
C TRP A 538 32.21 23.57 20.57
N GLN A 539 33.22 24.32 21.01
CA GLN A 539 33.97 24.06 22.26
C GLN A 539 33.04 24.09 23.47
N ARG A 540 32.21 25.13 23.57
CA ARG A 540 31.20 25.25 24.63
C ARG A 540 30.27 24.05 24.65
N GLY A 541 29.85 23.56 23.49
CA GLY A 541 28.99 22.38 23.34
C GLY A 541 29.61 21.12 23.96
N TRP A 542 30.86 20.82 23.66
CA TRP A 542 31.56 19.66 24.21
C TRP A 542 31.89 19.80 25.69
N LEU A 543 32.34 20.98 26.12
CA LEU A 543 32.60 21.24 27.54
C LEU A 543 31.32 21.15 28.38
N ALA A 544 30.16 21.54 27.83
CA ALA A 544 28.88 21.34 28.50
C ALA A 544 28.52 19.86 28.69
N ILE A 545 28.87 19.00 27.73
CA ILE A 545 28.63 17.54 27.81
C ILE A 545 29.53 16.90 28.89
N LEU A 546 30.77 17.39 29.00
CA LEU A 546 31.79 16.87 29.90
C LEU A 546 31.91 17.67 31.21
N SER A 547 30.88 18.44 31.57
CA SER A 547 30.93 19.39 32.70
C SER A 547 31.39 18.76 34.02
N ASP A 548 31.03 17.49 34.23
CA ASP A 548 31.32 16.76 35.48
C ASP A 548 32.78 16.29 35.58
N TYR A 549 33.56 16.41 34.50
CA TYR A 549 34.91 15.88 34.37
C TYR A 549 35.95 16.96 34.00
N LEU A 550 35.58 18.24 34.05
CA LEU A 550 36.48 19.34 33.68
C LEU A 550 37.54 19.57 34.75
N THR A 551 38.77 19.82 34.30
CA THR A 551 39.83 20.37 35.16
C THR A 551 39.54 21.83 35.49
N GLU A 552 40.15 22.37 36.56
CA GLU A 552 39.92 23.79 36.96
C GLU A 552 40.14 24.79 35.81
N GLN A 553 41.12 24.54 34.94
CA GLN A 553 41.41 25.40 33.79
C GLN A 553 40.31 25.32 32.71
N LEU A 554 39.83 24.11 32.39
CA LEU A 554 38.76 23.91 31.41
C LEU A 554 37.40 24.39 31.94
N GLN A 555 37.18 24.29 33.26
CA GLN A 555 35.99 24.82 33.93
C GLN A 555 35.92 26.35 33.80
N GLN A 556 37.03 27.06 34.02
CA GLN A 556 37.09 28.51 33.81
C GLN A 556 36.85 28.89 32.34
N GLN A 557 37.42 28.14 31.39
CA GLN A 557 37.16 28.34 29.96
C GLN A 557 35.68 28.13 29.62
N TYR A 558 35.06 27.09 30.18
CA TYR A 558 33.64 26.80 29.98
C TYR A 558 32.76 27.92 30.55
N GLU A 559 33.00 28.38 31.78
CA GLU A 559 32.28 29.49 32.41
C GLU A 559 32.41 30.80 31.60
N GLN A 560 33.61 31.08 31.08
CA GLN A 560 33.82 32.20 30.17
C GLN A 560 32.98 32.07 28.90
N LEU A 561 33.01 30.90 28.24
CA LEU A 561 32.22 30.65 27.02
C LEU A 561 30.71 30.74 27.28
N VAL A 562 30.23 30.30 28.44
CA VAL A 562 28.83 30.42 28.86
C VAL A 562 28.47 31.89 29.12
N SER A 563 29.36 32.68 29.71
CA SER A 563 29.13 34.12 29.90
C SER A 563 29.06 34.90 28.59
N GLU A 564 29.85 34.51 27.59
CA GLU A 564 29.91 35.17 26.28
C GLU A 564 28.75 34.74 25.36
N LEU A 565 28.35 33.47 25.37
CA LEU A 565 27.43 32.90 24.37
C LEU A 565 26.09 32.40 24.96
N GLY A 566 25.94 32.41 26.29
CA GLY A 566 24.84 31.78 27.03
C GLY A 566 25.10 30.29 27.35
N PRO A 567 24.24 29.63 28.14
CA PRO A 567 24.30 28.19 28.36
C PRO A 567 23.93 27.39 27.11
N VAL A 568 24.37 26.13 27.03
CA VAL A 568 23.97 25.18 25.97
C VAL A 568 22.62 24.57 26.34
N GLU A 569 21.75 24.34 25.36
CA GLU A 569 20.52 23.58 25.59
C GLU A 569 20.85 22.15 26.06
N PRO A 570 20.09 21.58 27.01
CA PRO A 570 20.30 20.21 27.47
C PRO A 570 20.26 19.21 26.31
N LEU A 571 21.07 18.15 26.40
CA LEU A 571 21.12 17.12 25.37
C LEU A 571 19.74 16.46 25.15
N GLU A 572 19.02 16.21 26.24
CA GLU A 572 17.64 15.73 26.30
C GLU A 572 16.70 16.84 26.83
N PRO A 573 15.71 17.29 26.05
CA PRO A 573 14.65 18.14 26.57
C PRO A 573 13.69 17.32 27.45
N VAL A 574 13.14 17.94 28.49
CA VAL A 574 12.01 17.38 29.24
C VAL A 574 10.83 17.26 28.27
N GLY A 575 10.48 16.04 27.85
CA GLY A 575 9.35 15.78 26.94
C GLY A 575 9.68 15.19 25.57
N GLY A 576 10.94 14.83 25.27
CA GLY A 576 11.25 13.84 24.23
C GLY A 576 11.10 14.24 22.76
N ILE A 577 10.81 15.51 22.43
CA ILE A 577 10.79 15.98 21.03
C ILE A 577 11.95 16.95 20.81
N ARG A 578 12.94 16.54 20.01
CA ARG A 578 13.94 17.44 19.41
C ARG A 578 13.40 17.93 18.07
N LEU A 579 12.76 19.09 18.05
CA LEU A 579 12.71 19.91 16.85
C LEU A 579 14.03 20.70 16.82
N LEU A 580 14.88 20.41 15.84
CA LEU A 580 16.19 21.05 15.66
C LEU A 580 16.02 22.58 15.64
N LYS A 581 16.39 23.25 16.74
CA LYS A 581 16.39 24.71 16.85
C LYS A 581 17.66 25.28 16.18
N VAL A 582 17.72 25.17 14.85
CA VAL A 582 18.87 25.68 14.07
C VAL A 582 18.89 27.22 14.03
N SER A 583 17.75 27.86 14.31
CA SER A 583 17.60 29.30 14.22
C SER A 583 17.36 29.94 15.60
N ARG A 584 18.25 30.88 15.99
CA ARG A 584 18.07 31.69 17.21
C ARG A 584 16.98 32.74 17.00
N SER A 585 16.32 33.14 18.09
CA SER A 585 15.31 34.22 18.10
C SER A 585 15.82 35.41 18.93
N PRO A 586 15.54 36.68 18.55
CA PRO A 586 15.89 37.85 19.35
C PRO A 586 15.00 38.00 20.59
N LYS A 587 13.86 37.29 20.66
CA LYS A 587 12.92 37.27 21.78
C LYS A 587 12.32 35.89 21.94
N THR A 588 12.18 35.43 23.18
CA THR A 588 11.51 34.16 23.52
C THR A 588 9.99 34.26 23.39
N SER A 589 9.30 33.14 23.24
CA SER A 589 7.84 33.06 23.24
C SER A 589 7.19 33.66 24.50
N ALA A 590 7.81 33.53 25.67
CA ALA A 590 7.35 34.18 26.89
C ALA A 590 7.44 35.72 26.81
N GLU A 591 8.52 36.25 26.24
CA GLU A 591 8.67 37.69 26.02
C GLU A 591 7.68 38.19 24.97
N LEU A 592 7.50 37.46 23.86
CA LEU A 592 6.51 37.80 22.82
C LEU A 592 5.08 37.77 23.36
N ALA A 593 4.74 36.80 24.20
CA ALA A 593 3.42 36.69 24.83
C ALA A 593 3.14 37.82 25.85
N SER A 594 4.19 38.44 26.40
CA SER A 594 4.08 39.57 27.33
C SER A 594 3.91 40.93 26.64
N MET A 595 4.18 40.99 25.33
CA MET A 595 4.01 42.21 24.52
C MET A 595 2.53 42.41 24.18
N SER A 596 2.08 43.67 24.11
CA SER A 596 0.80 43.96 23.50
C SER A 596 0.83 43.63 22.00
N MET A 597 -0.31 43.33 21.39
CA MET A 597 -0.38 43.02 19.95
C MET A 597 0.22 44.13 19.08
N THR A 598 -0.02 45.39 19.44
CA THR A 598 0.56 46.55 18.74
C THR A 598 2.09 46.58 18.83
N GLU A 599 2.66 46.27 19.99
CA GLU A 599 4.11 46.20 20.18
C GLU A 599 4.72 45.01 19.44
N LEU A 600 4.04 43.86 19.46
CA LEU A 600 4.48 42.64 18.79
C LEU A 600 4.57 42.86 17.28
N LEU A 601 3.50 43.40 16.67
CA LEU A 601 3.45 43.67 15.23
C LEU A 601 4.45 44.75 14.81
N ALA A 602 4.61 45.81 15.61
CA ALA A 602 5.63 46.82 15.37
C ALA A 602 7.04 46.22 15.40
N PHE A 603 7.32 45.32 16.35
CA PHE A 603 8.59 44.62 16.46
C PHE A 603 8.85 43.71 15.26
N LEU A 604 7.89 42.85 14.89
CA LEU A 604 8.00 41.95 13.73
C LEU A 604 8.23 42.71 12.41
N LYS A 605 7.63 43.91 12.27
CA LYS A 605 7.76 44.76 11.08
C LYS A 605 9.11 45.48 11.00
N GLN A 606 9.64 45.93 12.14
CA GLN A 606 10.87 46.73 12.20
C GLN A 606 12.14 45.88 12.32
N TRP A 607 12.04 44.70 12.91
CA TRP A 607 13.20 43.87 13.18
C TRP A 607 13.75 43.23 11.91
N GLN A 608 15.07 43.31 11.73
CA GLN A 608 15.79 42.80 10.57
C GLN A 608 16.95 41.91 11.05
N PRO A 609 17.12 40.71 10.50
CA PRO A 609 18.26 39.87 10.83
C PRO A 609 19.56 40.52 10.31
N SER A 610 20.66 40.32 11.01
CA SER A 610 21.98 40.81 10.59
C SER A 610 22.56 40.04 9.39
N GLY A 611 22.02 38.86 9.07
CA GLY A 611 22.42 38.03 7.93
C GLY A 611 23.45 36.94 8.23
N ASN A 612 23.95 36.85 9.47
CA ASN A 612 24.91 35.81 9.88
C ASN A 612 24.19 34.52 10.28
N LEU A 613 24.77 33.36 9.93
CA LEU A 613 24.22 32.01 10.15
C LEU A 613 23.90 31.66 11.63
N LEU A 614 24.50 32.36 12.59
CA LEU A 614 24.39 32.08 14.03
C LEU A 614 23.70 33.21 14.82
N GLU A 615 23.28 34.28 14.14
CA GLU A 615 22.51 35.38 14.73
C GLU A 615 21.02 35.07 14.67
N PRO A 616 20.18 35.80 15.43
CA PRO A 616 18.76 35.57 15.35
C PRO A 616 18.24 35.78 13.92
N SER A 617 17.43 34.83 13.44
CA SER A 617 16.89 34.82 12.09
C SER A 617 15.38 35.05 12.09
N ARG A 618 14.82 35.46 10.95
CA ARG A 618 13.36 35.57 10.77
C ARG A 618 12.67 34.24 11.05
N ASN A 619 13.27 33.14 10.63
CA ASN A 619 12.78 31.80 10.90
C ASN A 619 12.79 31.47 12.40
N GLY A 620 13.87 31.81 13.11
CA GLY A 620 13.96 31.60 14.56
C GLY A 620 12.97 32.45 15.36
N LEU A 621 12.77 33.72 14.97
CA LEU A 621 11.72 34.55 15.56
C LEU A 621 10.31 34.05 15.21
N GLY A 622 10.13 33.59 13.97
CA GLY A 622 8.90 32.96 13.50
C GLY A 622 8.54 31.70 14.28
N TRP A 623 9.53 30.89 14.68
CA TRP A 623 9.32 29.74 15.56
C TRP A 623 8.78 30.13 16.95
N GLU A 624 9.35 31.17 17.58
CA GLU A 624 8.85 31.63 18.87
C GLU A 624 7.45 32.25 18.73
N LEU A 625 7.19 32.95 17.63
CA LEU A 625 5.86 33.46 17.28
C LEU A 625 4.84 32.32 17.09
N PHE A 626 5.23 31.24 16.41
CA PHE A 626 4.42 30.03 16.22
C PHE A 626 3.95 29.44 17.56
N GLN A 627 4.84 29.37 18.57
CA GLN A 627 4.48 28.90 19.91
C GLN A 627 3.43 29.78 20.58
N VAL A 628 3.56 31.11 20.46
CA VAL A 628 2.60 32.07 21.04
C VAL A 628 1.24 32.00 20.35
N ILE A 629 1.23 31.85 19.01
CA ILE A 629 0.00 31.71 18.22
C ILE A 629 -0.71 30.40 18.57
N THR A 630 0.03 29.30 18.72
CA THR A 630 -0.54 27.99 19.09
C THR A 630 -1.32 28.06 20.40
N GLN A 631 -0.83 28.82 21.38
CA GLN A 631 -1.47 28.96 22.69
C GLN A 631 -2.70 29.89 22.70
N ASN A 632 -2.75 30.90 21.82
CA ASN A 632 -3.81 31.92 21.81
C ASN A 632 -4.34 32.24 20.40
N PRO A 633 -4.74 31.24 19.59
CA PRO A 633 -5.00 31.41 18.16
C PRO A 633 -6.07 32.47 17.85
N GLU A 634 -7.16 32.54 18.62
CA GLU A 634 -8.27 33.46 18.40
C GLU A 634 -7.85 34.94 18.38
N THR A 635 -6.98 35.35 19.30
CA THR A 635 -6.47 36.73 19.39
C THR A 635 -5.66 37.10 18.16
N PHE A 636 -4.91 36.15 17.61
CA PHE A 636 -4.10 36.34 16.41
C PHE A 636 -4.94 36.34 15.13
N VAL A 637 -5.97 35.51 15.05
CA VAL A 637 -6.87 35.49 13.88
C VAL A 637 -7.65 36.81 13.76
N ARG A 638 -8.10 37.42 14.86
CA ARG A 638 -8.75 38.74 14.84
C ARG A 638 -7.89 39.85 14.25
N GLU A 639 -6.58 39.66 14.25
CA GLU A 639 -5.57 40.62 13.82
C GLU A 639 -4.91 40.19 12.50
N SER A 640 -5.47 39.20 11.80
CA SER A 640 -4.95 38.63 10.54
C SER A 640 -4.71 39.69 9.46
N GLU A 641 -5.52 40.76 9.43
CA GLU A 641 -5.32 41.92 8.53
C GLU A 641 -3.97 42.60 8.75
N GLN A 642 -3.50 42.73 10.00
CA GLN A 642 -2.21 43.36 10.28
C GLN A 642 -1.04 42.43 9.92
N PHE A 643 -1.24 41.11 9.98
CA PHE A 643 -0.25 40.11 9.55
C PHE A 643 0.02 40.14 8.05
N LYS A 644 -0.90 40.68 7.23
CA LYS A 644 -0.70 40.87 5.79
C LYS A 644 0.49 41.76 5.47
N GLU A 645 0.80 42.72 6.35
CA GLU A 645 1.94 43.65 6.17
C GLU A 645 3.30 43.09 6.61
N LEU A 646 3.33 41.88 7.17
CA LEU A 646 4.55 41.23 7.65
C LEU A 646 5.28 40.45 6.55
N ASP A 647 6.48 39.99 6.87
CA ASP A 647 7.28 39.13 6.01
C ASP A 647 6.62 37.78 5.74
N THR A 648 6.92 37.19 4.58
CA THR A 648 6.44 35.86 4.17
C THR A 648 6.76 34.78 5.19
N GLU A 649 7.92 34.83 5.84
CA GLU A 649 8.31 33.86 6.86
C GLU A 649 7.39 33.92 8.09
N TYR A 650 6.97 35.11 8.51
CA TYR A 650 6.03 35.25 9.63
C TYR A 650 4.60 34.84 9.24
N LYS A 651 4.19 35.09 7.99
CA LYS A 651 2.91 34.63 7.45
C LYS A 651 2.84 33.11 7.42
N ARG A 652 3.93 32.44 7.02
CA ARG A 652 4.06 30.98 7.07
C ARG A 652 3.94 30.45 8.50
N TRP A 653 4.72 31.00 9.43
CA TRP A 653 4.66 30.56 10.84
C TRP A 653 3.34 30.85 11.53
N PHE A 654 2.63 31.90 11.09
CA PHE A 654 1.25 32.16 11.52
C PHE A 654 0.32 31.01 11.12
N LEU A 655 0.34 30.58 9.86
CA LEU A 655 -0.47 29.44 9.38
C LEU A 655 -0.08 28.13 10.09
N CYS A 656 1.22 27.85 10.25
CA CYS A 656 1.67 26.67 11.01
C CYS A 656 1.13 26.69 12.45
N GLY A 657 1.11 27.85 13.10
CA GLY A 657 0.62 28.01 14.48
C GLY A 657 -0.87 27.71 14.58
N LEU A 658 -1.66 28.13 13.58
CA LEU A 658 -3.09 27.81 13.51
C LEU A 658 -3.32 26.30 13.30
N ARG A 659 -2.55 25.65 12.41
CA ARG A 659 -2.60 24.19 12.21
C ARG A 659 -2.30 23.43 13.50
N GLN A 660 -1.26 23.84 14.23
CA GLN A 660 -0.90 23.20 15.48
C GLN A 660 -1.95 23.44 16.56
N ALA A 661 -2.58 24.62 16.58
CA ALA A 661 -3.68 24.89 17.50
C ALA A 661 -4.88 23.96 17.24
N LEU A 662 -5.23 23.71 15.97
CA LEU A 662 -6.32 22.80 15.58
C LEU A 662 -6.07 21.35 16.04
N THR A 663 -4.84 20.88 15.99
CA THR A 663 -4.46 19.51 16.39
C THR A 663 -4.31 19.34 17.91
N THR A 664 -3.85 20.38 18.62
CA THR A 664 -3.43 20.27 20.03
C THR A 664 -4.50 20.77 21.00
N HIS A 665 -5.30 21.75 20.59
CA HIS A 665 -6.35 22.33 21.42
C HIS A 665 -7.72 21.92 20.87
N GLN A 666 -8.40 21.01 21.58
CA GLN A 666 -9.85 20.81 21.43
C GLN A 666 -10.57 22.04 21.98
N GLN A 667 -10.46 23.19 21.30
CA GLN A 667 -11.21 24.38 21.64
C GLN A 667 -12.69 24.11 21.37
N ARG A 668 -13.53 24.29 22.40
CA ARG A 668 -14.99 24.10 22.34
C ARG A 668 -15.73 25.24 21.65
N GLN A 669 -15.04 26.31 21.25
CA GLN A 669 -15.60 27.43 20.50
C GLN A 669 -15.12 27.33 19.05
N GLY A 670 -16.06 27.47 18.10
CA GLY A 670 -15.76 27.28 16.68
C GLY A 670 -14.66 28.20 16.19
N PHE A 671 -13.71 27.63 15.45
CA PHE A 671 -12.58 28.35 14.88
C PHE A 671 -13.03 29.40 13.84
N PRO A 672 -12.48 30.63 13.86
CA PRO A 672 -12.84 31.71 12.93
C PRO A 672 -12.32 31.48 11.50
N TRP A 673 -12.93 30.52 10.80
CA TRP A 673 -12.50 30.05 9.48
C TRP A 673 -12.60 31.10 8.37
N PHE A 674 -13.57 32.01 8.45
CA PHE A 674 -13.76 33.04 7.43
C PHE A 674 -12.52 33.94 7.31
N GLU A 675 -12.01 34.42 8.45
CA GLU A 675 -10.84 35.28 8.53
C GLU A 675 -9.55 34.56 8.09
N ILE A 676 -9.46 33.25 8.35
CA ILE A 676 -8.32 32.41 7.95
C ILE A 676 -8.32 32.20 6.44
N LEU A 677 -9.47 31.84 5.85
CA LEU A 677 -9.58 31.62 4.41
C LEU A 677 -9.42 32.93 3.63
N GLU A 678 -9.86 34.07 4.15
CA GLU A 678 -9.57 35.39 3.60
C GLU A 678 -8.06 35.69 3.60
N PHE A 679 -7.37 35.35 4.70
CA PHE A 679 -5.92 35.51 4.81
C PHE A 679 -5.17 34.60 3.82
N CYS A 680 -5.56 33.33 3.69
CA CYS A 680 -5.01 32.41 2.69
C CYS A 680 -5.24 32.90 1.27
N SER A 681 -6.45 33.33 0.94
CA SER A 681 -6.79 33.89 -0.38
C SER A 681 -5.95 35.13 -0.71
N TRP A 682 -5.73 35.99 0.29
CA TRP A 682 -4.90 37.18 0.12
C TRP A 682 -3.42 36.85 -0.10
N ILE A 683 -2.86 35.87 0.63
CA ILE A 683 -1.49 35.40 0.43
C ILE A 683 -1.29 34.95 -1.01
N LEU A 684 -2.22 34.15 -1.53
CA LEU A 684 -2.15 33.63 -2.89
C LEU A 684 -2.35 34.75 -3.93
N ALA A 685 -3.23 35.71 -3.70
CA ALA A 685 -3.44 36.84 -4.61
C ALA A 685 -2.20 37.76 -4.77
N GLN A 686 -1.28 37.78 -3.79
CA GLN A 686 -0.02 38.55 -3.88
C GLN A 686 0.96 38.00 -4.95
N GLN A 687 0.68 36.80 -5.50
CA GLN A 687 1.42 36.16 -6.59
C GLN A 687 1.69 37.08 -7.80
N HIS A 688 0.75 37.97 -8.13
CA HIS A 688 0.85 38.79 -9.34
C HIS A 688 1.79 40.01 -9.22
N GLN A 689 2.29 40.34 -8.02
CA GLN A 689 3.14 41.54 -7.84
C GLN A 689 4.65 41.23 -7.84
N THR A 690 5.06 39.98 -7.71
CA THR A 690 6.47 39.55 -7.70
C THR A 690 6.97 38.97 -9.04
N SER A 691 6.11 38.97 -10.06
CA SER A 691 6.31 38.29 -11.36
C SER A 691 7.22 39.01 -12.37
N GLU A 692 8.16 39.86 -11.94
CA GLU A 692 9.09 40.57 -12.85
C GLU A 692 10.51 39.95 -12.91
N CYS A 693 10.77 38.80 -12.29
CA CYS A 693 12.05 38.10 -12.42
C CYS A 693 11.91 36.80 -13.25
N GLU A 694 12.29 36.85 -14.54
CA GLU A 694 12.30 35.72 -15.49
C GLU A 694 13.39 34.65 -15.21
N VAL A 695 14.02 34.64 -14.03
CA VAL A 695 15.03 33.65 -13.67
C VAL A 695 14.59 32.88 -12.41
N PRO A 696 14.45 31.54 -12.46
CA PRO A 696 14.13 30.73 -11.29
C PRO A 696 15.21 30.93 -10.22
N ASN A 697 14.85 31.53 -9.10
CA ASN A 697 15.74 31.65 -7.94
C ASN A 697 15.32 30.57 -6.94
N SER A 698 16.09 29.47 -6.89
CA SER A 698 15.76 28.25 -6.13
C SER A 698 15.45 28.44 -4.63
N ALA A 699 15.86 29.56 -4.04
CA ALA A 699 15.53 29.92 -2.65
C ALA A 699 14.15 30.58 -2.53
N ILE A 700 13.80 31.49 -3.45
CA ILE A 700 12.51 32.19 -3.47
C ILE A 700 11.38 31.22 -3.81
N ASP A 701 11.60 30.33 -4.78
CA ASP A 701 10.63 29.29 -5.14
C ASP A 701 10.41 28.29 -3.98
N ARG A 702 11.45 28.03 -3.17
CA ARG A 702 11.35 27.17 -1.98
C ARG A 702 10.55 27.82 -0.86
N GLU A 703 10.80 29.10 -0.56
CA GLU A 703 10.05 29.87 0.45
C GLU A 703 8.56 30.03 0.07
N TRP A 704 8.27 30.20 -1.23
CA TRP A 704 6.91 30.22 -1.74
C TRP A 704 6.23 28.86 -1.57
N ASN A 705 6.88 27.78 -1.99
CA ASN A 705 6.33 26.42 -1.85
C ASN A 705 6.04 26.05 -0.39
N GLN A 706 6.90 26.43 0.55
CA GLN A 706 6.67 26.23 1.99
C GLN A 706 5.47 27.05 2.52
N THR A 707 5.21 28.22 1.93
CA THR A 707 4.04 29.05 2.27
C THR A 707 2.77 28.41 1.74
N CYS A 708 2.79 27.94 0.48
CA CYS A 708 1.69 27.20 -0.11
C CYS A 708 1.39 25.91 0.68
N GLU A 709 2.42 25.19 1.14
CA GLU A 709 2.28 23.99 1.98
C GLU A 709 1.55 24.32 3.29
N ALA A 710 1.94 25.41 3.95
CA ALA A 710 1.27 25.87 5.17
C ALA A 710 -0.21 26.24 4.95
N VAL A 711 -0.58 26.78 3.78
CA VAL A 711 -1.99 27.04 3.42
C VAL A 711 -2.76 25.73 3.29
N ILE A 712 -2.21 24.75 2.56
CA ILE A 712 -2.90 23.47 2.36
C ILE A 712 -3.02 22.69 3.66
N ASP A 713 -1.97 22.66 4.46
CA ASP A 713 -1.96 21.95 5.74
C ASP A 713 -3.06 22.46 6.69
N VAL A 714 -3.26 23.77 6.78
CA VAL A 714 -4.33 24.36 7.60
C VAL A 714 -5.71 23.99 7.06
N ILE A 715 -5.91 24.03 5.73
CA ILE A 715 -7.18 23.64 5.10
C ILE A 715 -7.44 22.14 5.28
N THR A 716 -6.42 21.31 5.09
CA THR A 716 -6.51 19.84 5.20
C THR A 716 -6.91 19.44 6.61
N GLU A 717 -6.29 20.05 7.63
CA GLU A 717 -6.67 19.83 9.02
C GLU A 717 -8.12 20.25 9.29
N GLY A 718 -8.56 21.37 8.71
CA GLY A 718 -9.94 21.84 8.81
C GLY A 718 -10.98 20.99 8.10
N LEU A 719 -10.59 20.15 7.13
CA LEU A 719 -11.46 19.24 6.39
C LEU A 719 -11.59 17.84 7.03
N GLN A 720 -10.82 17.54 8.08
CA GLN A 720 -10.88 16.22 8.72
C GLN A 720 -12.21 16.00 9.48
N ALA A 721 -12.87 14.87 9.17
CA ALA A 721 -14.24 14.54 9.56
C ALA A 721 -14.49 14.35 11.08
N THR A 722 -13.47 14.47 11.92
CA THR A 722 -13.54 14.22 13.38
C THR A 722 -13.24 15.43 14.27
N ALA A 723 -12.91 16.61 13.72
CA ALA A 723 -12.61 17.80 14.52
C ALA A 723 -13.85 18.62 14.89
N GLU A 724 -14.00 19.02 16.17
CA GLU A 724 -15.02 19.99 16.62
C GLU A 724 -14.86 21.38 15.93
N ASN A 725 -13.71 21.63 15.31
CA ASN A 725 -13.33 22.87 14.62
C ASN A 725 -13.29 22.72 13.09
N GLN A 726 -14.17 21.90 12.51
CA GLN A 726 -14.28 21.75 11.06
C GLN A 726 -14.60 23.06 10.33
N ILE A 727 -14.12 23.16 9.09
CA ILE A 727 -14.51 24.24 8.17
C ILE A 727 -16.02 24.16 7.91
N PRO A 728 -16.79 25.23 8.17
CA PRO A 728 -18.21 25.26 7.86
C PRO A 728 -18.48 25.04 6.37
N LEU A 729 -19.50 24.24 6.05
CA LEU A 729 -19.87 23.89 4.66
C LEU A 729 -20.24 25.12 3.82
N GLU A 730 -20.62 26.22 4.46
CA GLU A 730 -20.89 27.52 3.84
C GLU A 730 -19.64 28.12 3.17
N LEU A 731 -18.45 27.78 3.65
CA LEU A 731 -17.17 28.28 3.14
C LEU A 731 -16.55 27.39 2.04
N ARG A 732 -17.23 26.31 1.62
CA ARG A 732 -16.71 25.36 0.61
C ARG A 732 -16.28 26.02 -0.70
N THR A 733 -17.00 27.06 -1.14
CA THR A 733 -16.67 27.79 -2.37
C THR A 733 -15.34 28.52 -2.22
N GLN A 734 -15.07 29.10 -1.05
CA GLN A 734 -13.83 29.81 -0.77
C GLN A 734 -12.64 28.83 -0.68
N VAL A 735 -12.85 27.68 -0.04
CA VAL A 735 -11.86 26.58 -0.02
C VAL A 735 -11.53 26.13 -1.44
N TRP A 736 -12.55 25.90 -2.28
CA TRP A 736 -12.36 25.47 -3.65
C TRP A 736 -11.56 26.49 -4.48
N THR A 737 -11.89 27.78 -4.37
CA THR A 737 -11.13 28.86 -5.03
C THR A 737 -9.67 28.88 -4.62
N ILE A 738 -9.37 28.68 -3.32
CA ILE A 738 -7.98 28.63 -2.82
C ILE A 738 -7.24 27.42 -3.41
N LEU A 739 -7.89 26.26 -3.44
CA LEU A 739 -7.29 25.04 -4.00
C LEU A 739 -7.06 25.16 -5.51
N GLU A 740 -7.98 25.75 -6.27
CA GLU A 740 -7.80 26.04 -7.70
C GLU A 740 -6.60 26.96 -7.95
N GLN A 741 -6.48 28.05 -7.18
CA GLN A 741 -5.34 28.98 -7.27
C GLN A 741 -4.00 28.28 -7.01
N LEU A 742 -3.96 27.35 -6.07
CA LEU A 742 -2.76 26.58 -5.74
C LEU A 742 -2.41 25.56 -6.83
N THR A 743 -3.39 24.91 -7.45
CA THR A 743 -3.16 23.97 -8.55
C THR A 743 -2.76 24.64 -9.86
N ASP A 744 -3.13 25.92 -10.05
CA ASP A 744 -2.80 26.67 -11.26
C ASP A 744 -1.46 27.46 -11.15
N ASP A 745 -0.76 27.43 -10.01
CA ASP A 745 0.52 28.16 -9.84
C ASP A 745 1.70 27.40 -10.49
N PRO A 746 2.39 27.96 -11.50
CA PRO A 746 3.48 27.29 -12.22
C PRO A 746 4.78 27.13 -11.41
N ARG A 747 4.93 27.79 -10.26
CA ARG A 747 6.09 27.68 -9.34
C ARG A 747 5.90 26.58 -8.31
N VAL A 748 4.64 26.20 -8.10
CA VAL A 748 4.25 25.05 -7.32
C VAL A 748 4.69 23.82 -8.10
N THR A 749 5.81 23.22 -7.68
CA THR A 749 6.41 22.11 -8.44
C THR A 749 5.43 20.93 -8.58
N PRO A 750 5.52 20.11 -9.65
CA PRO A 750 4.62 18.95 -9.84
C PRO A 750 4.58 17.96 -8.66
N GLY A 751 5.61 17.95 -7.80
CA GLY A 751 5.62 17.17 -6.55
C GLY A 751 4.65 17.67 -5.48
N PHE A 752 4.28 18.95 -5.50
CA PHE A 752 3.36 19.58 -4.56
C PHE A 752 1.88 19.29 -4.89
N GLU A 753 1.49 19.30 -6.18
CA GLU A 753 0.14 18.87 -6.59
C GLU A 753 -0.13 17.39 -6.28
N ALA A 754 0.89 16.54 -6.34
CA ALA A 754 0.75 15.10 -6.13
C ALA A 754 0.51 14.71 -4.66
N GLN A 755 1.04 15.48 -3.70
CA GLN A 755 0.88 15.26 -2.26
C GLN A 755 -0.57 15.48 -1.78
N TYR A 756 -1.33 16.36 -2.42
CA TYR A 756 -2.67 16.78 -1.96
C TYR A 756 -3.85 16.37 -2.87
N ARG A 757 -3.60 15.76 -4.04
CA ARG A 757 -4.67 15.15 -4.87
C ARG A 757 -5.48 14.05 -4.14
N ARG A 758 -5.00 13.50 -3.02
CA ARG A 758 -5.77 12.58 -2.15
C ARG A 758 -6.76 13.29 -1.20
N CYS A 759 -6.60 14.58 -0.91
CA CYS A 759 -7.55 15.31 -0.06
C CYS A 759 -8.81 15.75 -0.84
N ALA A 760 -8.72 15.88 -2.16
CA ALA A 760 -9.86 16.20 -3.03
C ALA A 760 -10.81 15.01 -3.29
N THR A 761 -10.55 13.83 -2.69
CA THR A 761 -11.40 12.63 -2.85
C THR A 761 -12.28 12.32 -1.62
N PHE A 762 -12.44 13.27 -0.69
CA PHE A 762 -13.55 13.22 0.26
C PHE A 762 -14.86 13.61 -0.44
N GLN A 763 -15.64 12.56 -0.73
CA GLN A 763 -17.07 12.51 -1.07
C GLN A 763 -17.85 13.83 -1.18
N ILE A 764 -18.39 14.05 -2.38
CA ILE A 764 -19.80 14.46 -2.54
C ILE A 764 -20.68 13.27 -2.12
#